data_AF-A0A934B950-F1
#
_entry.id   AF-A0A934B950-F1
#
_cell.length_a   1.000
_cell.length_b   1.000
_cell.length_c   1.000
_cell.angle_alpha   90.00
_cell.angle_beta   90.00
_cell.angle_gamma   90.00
#
_symmetry.space_group_name_H-M   'P 1'
#
loop_
_entity.id
_entity.type
_entity.pdbx_description
1 polymer ?
#
loop_
_entity_poly.entity_id
_entity_poly.type
_entity_poly.pdbx_seq_one_letter_code
_entity_poly.pdbx_strand_id
1 'polypeptide(L)'
;MSTLNRWLQQNSKNSFEQQCQQLANLLRVKEQALETTSHELKVKNAAMQMLEQKIMSSETLFTSTQRELTARGERVKVLEAEVATQSKQLTDLESEGVAARQRVGELSATISALANELRGAQQAYQVAERTHEVLKEEIRVLREHIAQLNESIADRDHLRARVEKLESVQDRVHQLEVELSDREAAHRGVLQQFEQSLVERDHRISEFDNNMAARVDELRGAQQTCHAAEHTQEVLKEEIRVLRDHIAQLNNDLADRDRLRAHLEKLASVQDRVHQLEVELSNRETVHRGAIQQFEQSLAERDGRISEFNVSAMAQLDEVRGAQQACQAAVQTQEVLKEENRVLRDQIGQLNKDLADRDRLRAEVEKLAKVRDRVHQLEVELSDREAAHRGVLQQFEQSLLERDHRISEFDNNMAAQIDELRGAQQTCHAAEHTQEVLKEEIRVLRDHIAQLNEGLADRDRLRAEVEKLAKVRDRVHQLEVELSDREAAHRGTLQQFEQSLAERDGRIREFDSLAAAQADEVRDALEAYRTAEQAREVQKEEIRVLHEQIVQLNKDLAGRDRLRAQVEKLESTQVRVHQLEVELSDREAAHRSTIKQLEQSITERDRRISKFDASAVAQADKLHGAQQACQTAEQAQEVLKEEIRVLRDQITQLNEGLADRDQLRAQVKKLESARDRVHQLEVELSDREAVHRGTIQQLEQSIAERDRRVSEFDSLAAAQADEVQDTLEACRTAEQAREVQKEEIRVLREQIAQLNKDLAGRDRLRAQVEKLESTQVRVHQLEVELSDREAAHRSTIKQIEKSLAERDRRIEELVPTANLLREKGTELKEWEKKYARTVQEHKSEVVQLQEQCAAQERLREQLLLNEQQLQGRDEQMANLNRQLRDLQVERQNLAQEVQSIPGKDEQIDRLQQRLKELRATLRGDKAVPAKTTSIKEGPHQARQNGAEPSSQGGQPKISKDGQQDDLKKIHGIGPAFAQTLHKLGTRTFIQIARWKPEDIEKIAKKLDTDPDRIKREKWIADAKKQHYQKYGERL
;
A
#
# COMPACT_ATOMS: atom_id res chain seq x y z
N MET A 1 -104.63 -3.47 -200.51
CA MET A 1 -105.62 -4.09 -201.41
C MET A 1 -105.88 -5.52 -200.99
N SER A 2 -107.16 -5.93 -200.96
CA SER A 2 -107.74 -7.29 -201.10
C SER A 2 -107.21 -8.55 -200.38
N THR A 3 -106.01 -8.63 -199.80
CA THR A 3 -105.49 -9.88 -199.16
C THR A 3 -105.35 -9.79 -197.63
N LEU A 4 -106.27 -9.06 -196.98
CA LEU A 4 -106.34 -8.93 -195.51
C LEU A 4 -107.26 -9.96 -194.83
N ASN A 5 -107.88 -10.90 -195.56
CA ASN A 5 -109.14 -11.52 -195.12
C ASN A 5 -109.16 -13.07 -195.07
N ARG A 6 -108.01 -13.75 -194.86
CA ARG A 6 -107.97 -15.23 -194.71
C ARG A 6 -106.98 -15.78 -193.68
N TRP A 7 -105.99 -15.02 -193.22
CA TRP A 7 -105.03 -15.49 -192.20
C TRP A 7 -105.38 -15.03 -190.77
N LEU A 8 -106.37 -14.14 -190.62
CA LEU A 8 -106.84 -13.58 -189.35
C LEU A 8 -107.97 -14.42 -188.71
N GLN A 9 -107.77 -15.73 -188.49
CA GLN A 9 -108.82 -16.53 -187.83
C GLN A 9 -108.40 -17.69 -186.92
N GLN A 10 -107.11 -18.00 -186.72
CA GLN A 10 -106.69 -19.14 -185.88
C GLN A 10 -105.32 -18.95 -185.20
N ASN A 11 -105.26 -18.22 -184.08
CA ASN A 11 -104.68 -18.67 -182.79
C ASN A 11 -104.73 -17.57 -181.72
N SER A 12 -104.81 -17.98 -180.44
CA SER A 12 -105.45 -17.21 -179.37
C SER A 12 -104.52 -16.47 -178.40
N LYS A 13 -105.06 -15.41 -177.78
CA LYS A 13 -104.38 -14.41 -176.94
C LYS A 13 -103.81 -14.90 -175.59
N ASN A 14 -103.96 -16.16 -175.20
CA ASN A 14 -103.76 -16.58 -173.80
C ASN A 14 -102.31 -16.82 -173.35
N SER A 15 -101.33 -16.93 -174.25
CA SER A 15 -99.99 -17.45 -173.86
C SER A 15 -99.02 -16.42 -173.25
N PHE A 16 -99.19 -15.12 -173.51
CA PHE A 16 -98.19 -14.10 -173.13
C PHE A 16 -98.50 -13.49 -171.75
N GLU A 17 -99.77 -13.21 -171.49
CA GLU A 17 -100.27 -12.64 -170.22
C GLU A 17 -99.97 -13.56 -169.03
N GLN A 18 -100.06 -14.89 -169.24
CA GLN A 18 -99.79 -15.90 -168.22
C GLN A 18 -98.30 -15.97 -167.81
N GLN A 19 -97.37 -15.70 -168.74
CA GLN A 19 -95.93 -15.67 -168.46
C GLN A 19 -95.52 -14.42 -167.67
N CYS A 20 -96.08 -13.25 -168.00
CA CYS A 20 -95.88 -12.02 -167.25
C CYS A 20 -96.40 -12.15 -165.80
N GLN A 21 -97.57 -12.78 -165.61
CA GLN A 21 -98.15 -12.98 -164.27
C GLN A 21 -97.28 -13.91 -163.40
N GLN A 22 -96.68 -14.96 -163.99
CA GLN A 22 -95.77 -15.86 -163.27
C GLN A 22 -94.48 -15.16 -162.84
N LEU A 23 -93.86 -14.37 -163.73
CA LEU A 23 -92.66 -13.58 -163.39
C LEU A 23 -92.93 -12.54 -162.30
N ALA A 24 -94.06 -11.83 -162.37
CA ALA A 24 -94.47 -10.85 -161.35
C ALA A 24 -94.66 -11.50 -159.97
N ASN A 25 -95.30 -12.67 -159.90
CA ASN A 25 -95.45 -13.41 -158.65
C ASN A 25 -94.11 -13.91 -158.09
N LEU A 26 -93.20 -14.39 -158.95
CA LEU A 26 -91.88 -14.90 -158.52
C LEU A 26 -90.99 -13.76 -158.01
N LEU A 27 -91.01 -12.59 -158.66
CA LEU A 27 -90.36 -11.37 -158.17
C LEU A 27 -90.90 -10.95 -156.81
N ARG A 28 -92.23 -10.87 -156.63
CA ARG A 28 -92.85 -10.47 -155.36
C ARG A 28 -92.50 -11.39 -154.19
N VAL A 29 -92.39 -12.71 -154.43
CA VAL A 29 -91.93 -13.68 -153.42
C VAL A 29 -90.45 -13.48 -153.08
N LYS A 30 -89.60 -13.16 -154.07
CA LYS A 30 -88.18 -12.83 -153.84
C LYS A 30 -88.01 -11.50 -153.10
N GLU A 31 -88.86 -10.53 -153.36
CA GLU A 31 -88.90 -9.23 -152.71
C GLU A 31 -89.27 -9.37 -151.22
N GLN A 32 -90.32 -10.13 -150.90
CA GLN A 32 -90.66 -10.47 -149.50
C GLN A 32 -89.55 -11.28 -148.78
N ALA A 33 -88.83 -12.15 -149.50
CA ALA A 33 -87.67 -12.87 -148.93
C ALA A 33 -86.47 -11.94 -148.67
N LEU A 34 -86.30 -10.87 -149.46
CA LEU A 34 -85.29 -9.84 -149.22
C LEU A 34 -85.68 -8.90 -148.07
N GLU A 35 -86.97 -8.56 -147.93
CA GLU A 35 -87.45 -7.76 -146.80
C GLU A 35 -87.31 -8.50 -145.45
N THR A 36 -87.65 -9.79 -145.40
CA THR A 36 -87.49 -10.62 -144.19
C THR A 36 -86.02 -10.79 -143.80
N THR A 37 -85.14 -11.09 -144.75
CA THR A 37 -83.69 -11.19 -144.47
C THR A 37 -83.06 -9.83 -144.11
N SER A 38 -83.54 -8.73 -144.70
CA SER A 38 -83.15 -7.37 -144.31
C SER A 38 -83.60 -7.01 -142.89
N HIS A 39 -84.80 -7.43 -142.49
CA HIS A 39 -85.29 -7.25 -141.12
C HIS A 39 -84.49 -8.10 -140.11
N GLU A 40 -84.21 -9.37 -140.43
CA GLU A 40 -83.33 -10.20 -139.61
C GLU A 40 -81.93 -9.61 -139.44
N LEU A 41 -81.34 -9.07 -140.51
CA LEU A 41 -80.03 -8.41 -140.44
C LEU A 41 -80.08 -7.15 -139.57
N LYS A 42 -81.14 -6.35 -139.63
CA LYS A 42 -81.33 -5.19 -138.74
C LYS A 42 -81.47 -5.60 -137.27
N VAL A 43 -82.23 -6.66 -136.98
CA VAL A 43 -82.37 -7.21 -135.62
C VAL A 43 -81.04 -7.78 -135.11
N LYS A 44 -80.30 -8.53 -135.94
CA LYS A 44 -78.96 -9.04 -135.61
C LYS A 44 -77.97 -7.90 -135.36
N ASN A 45 -78.01 -6.83 -136.16
CA ASN A 45 -77.13 -5.67 -135.99
C ASN A 45 -77.45 -4.88 -134.70
N ALA A 46 -78.73 -4.69 -134.37
CA ALA A 46 -79.13 -4.08 -133.09
C ALA A 46 -78.74 -4.94 -131.88
N ALA A 47 -78.84 -6.27 -131.99
CA ALA A 47 -78.35 -7.20 -130.96
C ALA A 47 -76.81 -7.14 -130.82
N MET A 48 -76.09 -6.95 -131.93
CA MET A 48 -74.63 -6.80 -131.92
C MET A 48 -74.21 -5.50 -131.23
N GLN A 49 -74.86 -4.37 -131.53
CA GLN A 49 -74.62 -3.09 -130.84
C GLN A 49 -74.90 -3.16 -129.32
N MET A 50 -75.94 -3.91 -128.92
CA MET A 50 -76.22 -4.17 -127.50
C MET A 50 -75.16 -5.06 -126.83
N LEU A 51 -74.53 -5.98 -127.57
CA LEU A 51 -73.40 -6.77 -127.07
C LEU A 51 -72.13 -5.92 -126.97
N GLU A 52 -71.85 -5.06 -127.95
CA GLU A 52 -70.73 -4.10 -127.92
C GLU A 52 -70.84 -3.15 -126.72
N GLN A 53 -72.01 -2.57 -126.46
CA GLN A 53 -72.23 -1.76 -125.25
C GLN A 53 -72.02 -2.55 -123.95
N LYS A 54 -72.43 -3.83 -123.90
CA LYS A 54 -72.20 -4.70 -122.73
C LYS A 54 -70.73 -5.06 -122.54
N ILE A 55 -69.99 -5.28 -123.63
CA ILE A 55 -68.54 -5.52 -123.60
C ILE A 55 -67.84 -4.27 -123.06
N MET A 56 -68.10 -3.08 -123.64
CA MET A 56 -67.53 -1.79 -123.21
C MET A 56 -67.82 -1.46 -121.73
N SER A 57 -69.04 -1.73 -121.26
CA SER A 57 -69.38 -1.56 -119.83
C SER A 57 -68.72 -2.60 -118.92
N SER A 58 -68.50 -3.83 -119.39
CA SER A 58 -67.70 -4.82 -118.65
C SER A 58 -66.21 -4.47 -118.59
N GLU A 59 -65.63 -3.92 -119.67
CA GLU A 59 -64.22 -3.51 -119.73
C GLU A 59 -63.95 -2.27 -118.87
N THR A 60 -64.89 -1.33 -118.79
CA THR A 60 -64.79 -0.17 -117.88
C THR A 60 -64.90 -0.59 -116.41
N LEU A 61 -65.76 -1.57 -116.07
CA LEU A 61 -65.81 -2.18 -114.73
C LEU A 61 -64.54 -2.99 -114.41
N PHE A 62 -64.00 -3.74 -115.38
CA PHE A 62 -62.75 -4.49 -115.21
C PHE A 62 -61.55 -3.56 -114.98
N THR A 63 -61.41 -2.51 -115.79
CA THR A 63 -60.33 -1.51 -115.59
C THR A 63 -60.51 -0.72 -114.29
N SER A 64 -61.74 -0.45 -113.83
CA SER A 64 -61.99 0.17 -112.52
C SER A 64 -61.58 -0.75 -111.36
N THR A 65 -62.00 -2.01 -111.39
CA THR A 65 -61.65 -2.99 -110.35
C THR A 65 -60.15 -3.31 -110.33
N GLN A 66 -59.49 -3.31 -111.49
CA GLN A 66 -58.03 -3.48 -111.58
C GLN A 66 -57.26 -2.27 -111.00
N ARG A 67 -57.78 -1.03 -111.14
CA ARG A 67 -57.24 0.16 -110.45
C ARG A 67 -57.45 0.12 -108.94
N GLU A 68 -58.61 -0.35 -108.48
CA GLU A 68 -58.82 -0.55 -107.03
C GLU A 68 -57.88 -1.63 -106.46
N LEU A 69 -57.64 -2.71 -107.21
CA LEU A 69 -56.80 -3.81 -106.77
C LEU A 69 -55.32 -3.41 -106.70
N THR A 70 -54.85 -2.59 -107.65
CA THR A 70 -53.50 -1.98 -107.58
C THR A 70 -53.38 -0.99 -106.41
N ALA A 71 -54.36 -0.09 -106.21
CA ALA A 71 -54.36 0.83 -105.07
C ALA A 71 -54.43 0.12 -103.70
N ARG A 72 -55.14 -1.02 -103.61
CA ARG A 72 -55.12 -1.89 -102.42
C ARG A 72 -53.75 -2.56 -102.23
N GLY A 73 -53.13 -3.03 -103.31
CA GLY A 73 -51.78 -3.59 -103.28
C GLY A 73 -50.71 -2.58 -102.81
N GLU A 74 -50.84 -1.31 -103.18
CA GLU A 74 -49.96 -0.24 -102.69
C GLU A 74 -50.18 0.04 -101.19
N ARG A 75 -51.43 0.07 -100.73
CA ARG A 75 -51.75 0.21 -99.30
C ARG A 75 -51.21 -0.95 -98.46
N VAL A 76 -51.28 -2.18 -98.97
CA VAL A 76 -50.71 -3.36 -98.28
C VAL A 76 -49.19 -3.19 -98.11
N LYS A 77 -48.46 -2.74 -99.14
CA LYS A 77 -47.01 -2.47 -99.04
C LYS A 77 -46.66 -1.40 -98.02
N VAL A 78 -47.48 -0.35 -97.88
CA VAL A 78 -47.28 0.69 -96.86
C VAL A 78 -47.48 0.10 -95.46
N LEU A 79 -48.55 -0.68 -95.25
CA LEU A 79 -48.81 -1.35 -93.98
C LEU A 79 -47.73 -2.39 -93.63
N GLU A 80 -47.22 -3.13 -94.62
CA GLU A 80 -46.08 -4.05 -94.44
C GLU A 80 -44.81 -3.30 -93.98
N ALA A 81 -44.53 -2.12 -94.54
CA ALA A 81 -43.43 -1.27 -94.13
C ALA A 81 -43.63 -0.70 -92.71
N GLU A 82 -44.83 -0.26 -92.36
CA GLU A 82 -45.18 0.21 -91.01
C GLU A 82 -45.03 -0.91 -89.98
N VAL A 83 -45.54 -2.12 -90.26
CA VAL A 83 -45.38 -3.29 -89.39
C VAL A 83 -43.91 -3.69 -89.25
N ALA A 84 -43.10 -3.59 -90.30
CA ALA A 84 -41.65 -3.83 -90.22
C ALA A 84 -40.94 -2.81 -89.32
N THR A 85 -41.31 -1.51 -89.40
CA THR A 85 -40.73 -0.49 -88.52
C THR A 85 -41.17 -0.64 -87.06
N GLN A 86 -42.43 -0.96 -86.80
CA GLN A 86 -42.93 -1.24 -85.44
C GLN A 86 -42.30 -2.50 -84.85
N SER A 87 -42.11 -3.55 -85.65
CA SER A 87 -41.42 -4.78 -85.21
C SER A 87 -39.98 -4.50 -84.79
N LYS A 88 -39.28 -3.62 -85.52
CA LYS A 88 -37.93 -3.20 -85.15
C LYS A 88 -37.90 -2.38 -83.86
N GLN A 89 -38.83 -1.43 -83.69
CA GLN A 89 -38.96 -0.65 -82.45
C GLN A 89 -39.24 -1.56 -81.23
N LEU A 90 -40.06 -2.60 -81.41
CA LEU A 90 -40.28 -3.62 -80.37
C LEU A 90 -39.00 -4.36 -80.00
N THR A 91 -38.21 -4.83 -80.98
CA THR A 91 -36.94 -5.52 -80.68
C THR A 91 -35.91 -4.61 -80.00
N ASP A 92 -35.87 -3.33 -80.39
CA ASP A 92 -34.96 -2.35 -79.77
C ASP A 92 -35.38 -2.11 -78.29
N LEU A 93 -36.68 -1.91 -78.01
CA LEU A 93 -37.23 -1.80 -76.65
C LEU A 93 -37.06 -3.06 -75.79
N GLU A 94 -37.20 -4.26 -76.39
CA GLU A 94 -36.92 -5.51 -75.68
C GLU A 94 -35.44 -5.61 -75.26
N SER A 95 -34.52 -5.15 -76.12
CA SER A 95 -33.09 -5.13 -75.81
C SER A 95 -32.75 -4.16 -74.66
N GLU A 96 -33.36 -2.97 -74.65
CA GLU A 96 -33.24 -2.02 -73.54
C GLU A 96 -33.84 -2.59 -72.25
N GLY A 97 -34.98 -3.29 -72.34
CA GLY A 97 -35.60 -3.99 -71.22
C GLY A 97 -34.79 -5.17 -70.67
N VAL A 98 -33.93 -5.80 -71.47
CA VAL A 98 -32.95 -6.79 -71.00
C VAL A 98 -31.77 -6.10 -70.30
N ALA A 99 -31.21 -5.05 -70.88
CA ALA A 99 -30.12 -4.28 -70.27
C ALA A 99 -30.54 -3.64 -68.92
N ALA A 100 -31.76 -3.13 -68.82
CA ALA A 100 -32.32 -2.62 -67.57
C ALA A 100 -32.43 -3.73 -66.50
N ARG A 101 -32.87 -4.93 -66.88
CA ARG A 101 -32.95 -6.09 -65.96
C ARG A 101 -31.57 -6.56 -65.48
N GLN A 102 -30.53 -6.51 -66.34
CA GLN A 102 -29.15 -6.78 -65.90
C GLN A 102 -28.68 -5.76 -64.86
N ARG A 103 -28.86 -4.45 -65.10
CA ARG A 103 -28.48 -3.40 -64.13
C ARG A 103 -29.22 -3.54 -62.80
N VAL A 104 -30.50 -3.93 -62.81
CA VAL A 104 -31.24 -4.23 -61.57
C VAL A 104 -30.66 -5.44 -60.84
N GLY A 105 -30.22 -6.48 -61.57
CA GLY A 105 -29.51 -7.62 -60.99
C GLY A 105 -28.18 -7.24 -60.34
N GLU A 106 -27.36 -6.42 -61.01
CA GLU A 106 -26.09 -5.89 -60.49
C GLU A 106 -26.31 -5.03 -59.24
N LEU A 107 -27.29 -4.12 -59.27
CA LEU A 107 -27.66 -3.30 -58.11
C LEU A 107 -28.19 -4.17 -56.95
N SER A 108 -28.97 -5.21 -57.24
CA SER A 108 -29.43 -6.16 -56.21
C SER A 108 -28.26 -6.91 -55.55
N ALA A 109 -27.27 -7.33 -56.34
CA ALA A 109 -26.06 -7.99 -55.84
C ALA A 109 -25.22 -7.06 -54.96
N THR A 110 -24.99 -5.80 -55.37
CA THR A 110 -24.24 -4.82 -54.56
C THR A 110 -24.97 -4.45 -53.27
N ILE A 111 -26.30 -4.30 -53.29
CA ILE A 111 -27.11 -4.10 -52.08
C ILE A 111 -26.98 -5.31 -51.13
N SER A 112 -26.96 -6.54 -51.67
CA SER A 112 -26.78 -7.75 -50.87
C SER A 112 -25.39 -7.83 -50.22
N ALA A 113 -24.34 -7.42 -50.95
CA ALA A 113 -22.98 -7.33 -50.41
C ALA A 113 -22.89 -6.30 -49.28
N LEU A 114 -23.37 -5.08 -49.49
CA LEU A 114 -23.40 -4.02 -48.48
C LEU A 114 -24.23 -4.40 -47.24
N ALA A 115 -25.34 -5.13 -47.42
CA ALA A 115 -26.15 -5.64 -46.31
C ALA A 115 -25.42 -6.71 -45.47
N ASN A 116 -24.53 -7.49 -46.08
CA ASN A 116 -23.69 -8.46 -45.36
C ASN A 116 -22.52 -7.77 -44.65
N GLU A 117 -21.88 -6.78 -45.27
CA GLU A 117 -20.84 -5.96 -44.62
C GLU A 117 -21.40 -5.20 -43.41
N LEU A 118 -22.57 -4.58 -43.54
CA LEU A 118 -23.26 -3.90 -42.44
C LEU A 118 -23.56 -4.87 -41.28
N ARG A 119 -23.98 -6.10 -41.58
CA ARG A 119 -24.22 -7.15 -40.59
C ARG A 119 -22.93 -7.57 -39.87
N GLY A 120 -21.82 -7.70 -40.61
CA GLY A 120 -20.50 -7.97 -40.05
C GLY A 120 -20.03 -6.84 -39.12
N ALA A 121 -20.21 -5.58 -39.53
CA ALA A 121 -19.89 -4.41 -38.71
C ALA A 121 -20.75 -4.34 -37.43
N GLN A 122 -22.05 -4.64 -37.52
CA GLN A 122 -22.94 -4.72 -36.36
C GLN A 122 -22.54 -5.83 -35.38
N GLN A 123 -22.12 -7.00 -35.88
CA GLN A 123 -21.61 -8.08 -35.03
C GLN A 123 -20.29 -7.69 -34.35
N ALA A 124 -19.36 -7.07 -35.08
CA ALA A 124 -18.11 -6.57 -34.51
C ALA A 124 -18.36 -5.50 -33.43
N TYR A 125 -19.33 -4.60 -33.64
CA TYR A 125 -19.74 -3.62 -32.63
C TYR A 125 -20.30 -4.28 -31.36
N GLN A 126 -21.18 -5.28 -31.49
CA GLN A 126 -21.71 -6.02 -30.33
C GLN A 126 -20.62 -6.79 -29.56
N VAL A 127 -19.61 -7.31 -30.25
CA VAL A 127 -18.44 -7.94 -29.60
C VAL A 127 -17.62 -6.89 -28.84
N ALA A 128 -17.35 -5.74 -29.45
CA ALA A 128 -16.63 -4.63 -28.81
C ALA A 128 -17.37 -4.13 -27.56
N GLU A 129 -18.70 -3.96 -27.64
CA GLU A 129 -19.56 -3.55 -26.52
C GLU A 129 -19.51 -4.57 -25.36
N ARG A 130 -19.55 -5.88 -25.66
CA ARG A 130 -19.36 -6.94 -24.64
C ARG A 130 -17.97 -6.89 -24.00
N THR A 131 -16.91 -6.68 -24.78
CA THR A 131 -15.55 -6.53 -24.21
C THR A 131 -15.41 -5.28 -23.35
N HIS A 132 -16.10 -4.19 -23.70
CA HIS A 132 -16.10 -2.96 -22.93
C HIS A 132 -16.81 -3.12 -21.57
N GLU A 133 -17.92 -3.87 -21.50
CA GLU A 133 -18.56 -4.19 -20.22
C GLU A 133 -17.72 -5.14 -19.34
N VAL A 134 -16.95 -6.07 -19.94
CA VAL A 134 -15.97 -6.88 -19.17
C VAL A 134 -14.88 -5.98 -18.58
N LEU A 135 -14.28 -5.10 -19.40
CA LEU A 135 -13.24 -4.16 -18.93
C LEU A 135 -13.75 -3.20 -17.85
N LYS A 136 -15.02 -2.76 -17.92
CA LYS A 136 -15.66 -1.98 -16.85
C LYS A 136 -15.71 -2.73 -15.52
N GLU A 137 -16.08 -4.02 -15.54
CA GLU A 137 -16.17 -4.82 -14.32
C GLU A 137 -14.77 -5.14 -13.76
N GLU A 138 -13.78 -5.39 -14.61
CA GLU A 138 -12.37 -5.48 -14.19
C GLU A 138 -11.89 -4.17 -13.54
N ILE A 139 -12.20 -3.00 -14.11
CA ILE A 139 -11.91 -1.70 -13.50
C ILE A 139 -12.67 -1.51 -12.18
N ARG A 140 -13.90 -2.02 -12.05
CA ARG A 140 -14.67 -1.98 -10.79
C ARG A 140 -13.97 -2.78 -9.70
N VAL A 141 -13.58 -4.02 -10.00
CA VAL A 141 -12.84 -4.91 -9.08
C VAL A 141 -11.47 -4.32 -8.70
N LEU A 142 -10.74 -3.73 -9.65
CA LEU A 142 -9.47 -3.07 -9.36
C LEU A 142 -9.64 -1.86 -8.43
N ARG A 143 -10.70 -1.05 -8.61
CA ARG A 143 -11.02 0.06 -7.68
C ARG A 143 -11.39 -0.44 -6.29
N GLU A 144 -12.10 -1.55 -6.20
CA GLU A 144 -12.48 -2.18 -4.93
C GLU A 144 -11.25 -2.72 -4.18
N HIS A 145 -10.31 -3.36 -4.88
CA HIS A 145 -9.00 -3.73 -4.32
C HIS A 145 -8.16 -2.51 -3.89
N ILE A 146 -8.16 -1.41 -4.65
CA ILE A 146 -7.45 -0.18 -4.28
C ILE A 146 -8.06 0.43 -3.00
N ALA A 147 -9.38 0.39 -2.85
CA ALA A 147 -10.04 0.83 -1.62
C ALA A 147 -9.63 -0.01 -0.40
N GLN A 148 -9.62 -1.34 -0.53
CA GLN A 148 -9.15 -2.26 0.53
C GLN A 148 -7.67 -2.05 0.87
N LEU A 149 -6.81 -1.79 -0.13
CA LEU A 149 -5.41 -1.46 0.11
C LEU A 149 -5.26 -0.14 0.87
N ASN A 150 -6.04 0.89 0.52
CA ASN A 150 -6.03 2.18 1.24
C ASN A 150 -6.49 2.03 2.70
N GLU A 151 -7.47 1.16 2.97
CA GLU A 151 -7.91 0.82 4.33
C GLU A 151 -6.78 0.13 5.12
N SER A 152 -6.07 -0.83 4.51
CA SER A 152 -4.90 -1.47 5.13
C SER A 152 -3.70 -0.52 5.35
N ILE A 153 -3.60 0.57 4.58
CA ILE A 153 -2.60 1.63 4.79
C ILE A 153 -3.00 2.46 6.02
N ALA A 154 -4.28 2.78 6.22
CA ALA A 154 -4.76 3.48 7.41
C ALA A 154 -4.55 2.66 8.70
N ASP A 155 -4.71 1.33 8.64
CA ASP A 155 -4.34 0.41 9.73
C ASP A 155 -2.83 0.45 10.02
N ARG A 156 -2.00 0.49 8.99
CA ARG A 156 -0.54 0.60 9.13
C ARG A 156 -0.13 1.93 9.78
N ASP A 157 -0.82 3.01 9.47
CA ASP A 157 -0.57 4.32 10.08
C ASP A 157 -1.06 4.36 11.55
N HIS A 158 -2.14 3.64 11.87
CA HIS A 158 -2.54 3.38 13.27
C HIS A 158 -1.49 2.55 14.04
N LEU A 159 -0.86 1.57 13.40
CA LEU A 159 0.26 0.83 13.99
C LEU A 159 1.49 1.72 14.17
N ARG A 160 1.81 2.60 13.22
CA ARG A 160 2.89 3.60 13.36
C ARG A 160 2.67 4.51 14.58
N ALA A 161 1.47 5.06 14.73
CA ALA A 161 1.10 5.88 15.89
C ALA A 161 1.08 5.10 17.23
N ARG A 162 1.08 3.76 17.21
CA ARG A 162 1.33 2.92 18.40
C ARG A 162 2.83 2.69 18.65
N VAL A 163 3.65 2.61 17.60
CA VAL A 163 5.12 2.51 17.71
C VAL A 163 5.71 3.80 18.29
N GLU A 164 5.31 4.98 17.81
CA GLU A 164 5.72 6.28 18.39
C GLU A 164 5.41 6.37 19.89
N LYS A 165 4.29 5.80 20.33
CA LYS A 165 3.94 5.73 21.76
C LYS A 165 4.84 4.77 22.54
N LEU A 166 5.26 3.66 21.93
CA LEU A 166 6.22 2.73 22.55
C LEU A 166 7.63 3.34 22.62
N GLU A 167 8.05 4.11 21.62
CA GLU A 167 9.31 4.88 21.65
C GLU A 167 9.31 5.87 22.82
N SER A 168 8.22 6.61 23.03
CA SER A 168 8.11 7.51 24.21
C SER A 168 8.15 6.78 25.57
N VAL A 169 7.77 5.50 25.61
CA VAL A 169 7.92 4.64 26.79
C VAL A 169 9.35 4.13 26.93
N GLN A 170 10.03 3.81 25.82
CA GLN A 170 11.46 3.46 25.83
C GLN A 170 12.33 4.63 26.30
N ASP A 171 12.07 5.86 25.86
CA ASP A 171 12.74 7.07 26.39
C ASP A 171 12.57 7.19 27.90
N ARG A 172 11.36 6.89 28.40
CA ARG A 172 11.06 6.93 29.83
C ARG A 172 11.76 5.80 30.61
N VAL A 173 11.94 4.63 30.01
CA VAL A 173 12.73 3.53 30.57
C VAL A 173 14.21 3.91 30.64
N HIS A 174 14.81 4.42 29.55
CA HIS A 174 16.20 4.88 29.55
C HIS A 174 16.44 5.98 30.60
N GLN A 175 15.51 6.93 30.78
CA GLN A 175 15.58 7.93 31.85
C GLN A 175 15.61 7.28 33.24
N LEU A 176 14.78 6.26 33.47
CA LEU A 176 14.75 5.54 34.75
C LEU A 176 16.00 4.68 34.98
N GLU A 177 16.58 4.10 33.93
CA GLU A 177 17.84 3.36 33.99
C GLU A 177 19.03 4.27 34.33
N VAL A 178 19.11 5.45 33.73
CA VAL A 178 20.10 6.49 34.09
C VAL A 178 19.90 6.93 35.55
N GLU A 179 18.66 7.24 35.94
CA GLU A 179 18.29 7.59 37.32
C GLU A 179 18.61 6.49 38.36
N LEU A 180 18.60 5.22 37.96
CA LEU A 180 19.00 4.09 38.81
C LEU A 180 20.52 3.96 38.87
N SER A 181 21.21 4.04 37.74
CA SER A 181 22.67 4.04 37.65
C SER A 181 23.30 5.17 38.49
N ASP A 182 22.73 6.38 38.44
CA ASP A 182 23.18 7.52 39.23
C ASP A 182 22.96 7.30 40.74
N ARG A 183 21.83 6.69 41.14
CA ARG A 183 21.58 6.30 42.55
C ARG A 183 22.53 5.19 42.99
N GLU A 184 22.83 4.21 42.16
CA GLU A 184 23.81 3.16 42.45
C GLU A 184 25.25 3.70 42.54
N ALA A 185 25.60 4.71 41.73
CA ALA A 185 26.87 5.42 41.84
C ALA A 185 26.95 6.18 43.17
N ALA A 186 25.88 6.89 43.57
CA ALA A 186 25.81 7.57 44.86
C ALA A 186 25.91 6.59 46.04
N HIS A 187 25.21 5.45 45.99
CA HIS A 187 25.30 4.40 47.01
C HIS A 187 26.70 3.76 47.08
N ARG A 188 27.37 3.52 45.94
CA ARG A 188 28.77 3.08 45.90
C ARG A 188 29.72 4.10 46.53
N GLY A 189 29.54 5.40 46.28
CA GLY A 189 30.32 6.46 46.92
C GLY A 189 30.14 6.49 48.44
N VAL A 190 28.92 6.30 48.94
CA VAL A 190 28.65 6.21 50.39
C VAL A 190 29.26 4.95 51.02
N LEU A 191 29.20 3.80 50.33
CA LEU A 191 29.86 2.57 50.80
C LEU A 191 31.38 2.75 50.88
N GLN A 192 32.00 3.37 49.87
CA GLN A 192 33.43 3.65 49.87
C GLN A 192 33.85 4.58 51.03
N GLN A 193 33.01 5.55 51.41
CA GLN A 193 33.25 6.39 52.60
C GLN A 193 33.16 5.58 53.90
N PHE A 194 32.22 4.63 54.00
CA PHE A 194 32.14 3.72 55.16
C PHE A 194 33.35 2.78 55.23
N GLU A 195 33.80 2.23 54.10
CA GLU A 195 35.02 1.40 54.03
C GLU A 195 36.26 2.18 54.46
N GLN A 196 36.43 3.43 54.00
CA GLN A 196 37.51 4.31 54.46
C GLN A 196 37.45 4.56 55.98
N SER A 197 36.25 4.79 56.53
CA SER A 197 36.06 4.98 57.97
C SER A 197 36.33 3.70 58.79
N LEU A 198 36.10 2.51 58.23
CA LEU A 198 36.47 1.24 58.84
C LEU A 198 38.00 1.05 58.81
N VAL A 199 38.66 1.29 57.67
CA VAL A 199 40.13 1.22 57.57
C VAL A 199 40.82 2.21 58.54
N GLU A 200 40.29 3.42 58.71
CA GLU A 200 40.78 4.36 59.73
C GLU A 200 40.60 3.84 61.16
N ARG A 201 39.50 3.13 61.45
CA ARG A 201 39.25 2.52 62.75
C ARG A 201 40.19 1.35 63.01
N ASP A 202 40.36 0.45 62.04
CA ASP A 202 41.25 -0.70 62.15
C ASP A 202 42.71 -0.25 62.32
N HIS A 203 43.12 0.84 61.65
CA HIS A 203 44.43 1.46 61.87
C HIS A 203 44.59 1.97 63.31
N ARG A 204 43.61 2.70 63.86
CA ARG A 204 43.64 3.17 65.26
C ARG A 204 43.60 2.03 66.28
N ILE A 205 42.91 0.93 65.98
CA ILE A 205 42.91 -0.28 66.81
C ILE A 205 44.31 -0.89 66.80
N SER A 206 44.93 -1.04 65.62
CA SER A 206 46.31 -1.52 65.50
C SER A 206 47.32 -0.63 66.23
N GLU A 207 47.19 0.71 66.16
CA GLU A 207 48.00 1.63 66.96
C GLU A 207 47.80 1.43 68.47
N PHE A 208 46.55 1.22 68.91
CA PHE A 208 46.25 0.93 70.32
C PHE A 208 46.85 -0.39 70.78
N ASP A 209 46.71 -1.46 69.99
CA ASP A 209 47.25 -2.79 70.29
C ASP A 209 48.78 -2.78 70.35
N ASN A 210 49.44 -2.06 69.44
CA ASN A 210 50.89 -1.86 69.46
C ASN A 210 51.35 -1.11 70.73
N ASN A 211 50.63 -0.08 71.15
CA ASN A 211 50.92 0.65 72.40
C ASN A 211 50.65 -0.22 73.66
N MET A 212 49.63 -1.07 73.62
CA MET A 212 49.35 -2.03 74.69
C MET A 212 50.41 -3.13 74.78
N ALA A 213 50.88 -3.65 73.64
CA ALA A 213 51.99 -4.61 73.59
C ALA A 213 53.27 -4.01 74.18
N ALA A 214 53.64 -2.79 73.78
CA ALA A 214 54.79 -2.07 74.34
C ALA A 214 54.70 -1.92 75.88
N ARG A 215 53.52 -1.56 76.41
CA ARG A 215 53.28 -1.49 77.86
C ARG A 215 53.37 -2.84 78.56
N VAL A 216 52.93 -3.92 77.92
CA VAL A 216 53.06 -5.29 78.48
C VAL A 216 54.53 -5.71 78.54
N ASP A 217 55.34 -5.35 77.54
CA ASP A 217 56.78 -5.61 77.57
C ASP A 217 57.53 -4.73 78.58
N GLU A 218 57.15 -3.45 78.76
CA GLU A 218 57.66 -2.61 79.85
C GLU A 218 57.36 -3.20 81.23
N LEU A 219 56.12 -3.65 81.47
CA LEU A 219 55.73 -4.32 82.71
C LEU A 219 56.49 -5.63 82.93
N ARG A 220 56.68 -6.43 81.87
CA ARG A 220 57.48 -7.66 81.94
C ARG A 220 58.94 -7.38 82.26
N GLY A 221 59.52 -6.31 81.70
CA GLY A 221 60.87 -5.83 82.03
C GLY A 221 60.99 -5.42 83.50
N ALA A 222 60.03 -4.64 84.00
CA ALA A 222 59.97 -4.26 85.42
C ALA A 222 59.85 -5.50 86.33
N GLN A 223 59.01 -6.47 85.97
CA GLN A 223 58.82 -7.71 86.73
C GLN A 223 60.09 -8.57 86.77
N GLN A 224 60.86 -8.63 85.67
CA GLN A 224 62.18 -9.27 85.63
C GLN A 224 63.20 -8.55 86.54
N THR A 225 63.20 -7.22 86.60
CA THR A 225 64.07 -6.48 87.52
C THR A 225 63.69 -6.68 88.99
N CYS A 226 62.40 -6.82 89.31
CA CYS A 226 61.96 -7.20 90.65
C CYS A 226 62.46 -8.60 91.04
N HIS A 227 62.29 -9.62 90.19
CA HIS A 227 62.82 -10.96 90.48
C HIS A 227 64.35 -11.02 90.59
N ALA A 228 65.08 -10.20 89.82
CA ALA A 228 66.52 -10.06 89.99
C ALA A 228 66.88 -9.45 91.36
N ALA A 229 66.12 -8.46 91.83
CA ALA A 229 66.30 -7.85 93.15
C ALA A 229 65.93 -8.82 94.30
N GLU A 230 64.87 -9.62 94.16
CA GLU A 230 64.53 -10.69 95.10
C GLU A 230 65.67 -11.72 95.20
N HIS A 231 66.24 -12.13 94.07
CA HIS A 231 67.36 -13.08 94.06
C HIS A 231 68.62 -12.50 94.73
N THR A 232 68.97 -11.23 94.49
CA THR A 232 70.10 -10.60 95.21
C THR A 232 69.81 -10.43 96.70
N GLN A 233 68.55 -10.24 97.10
CA GLN A 233 68.16 -10.20 98.50
C GLN A 233 68.33 -11.56 99.19
N GLU A 234 68.02 -12.67 98.52
CA GLU A 234 68.29 -14.02 99.06
C GLU A 234 69.78 -14.32 99.18
N VAL A 235 70.60 -13.94 98.18
CA VAL A 235 72.07 -14.07 98.27
C VAL A 235 72.61 -13.28 99.47
N LEU A 236 72.16 -12.04 99.67
CA LEU A 236 72.57 -11.22 100.82
C LEU A 236 72.09 -11.79 102.17
N LYS A 237 70.92 -12.44 102.23
CA LYS A 237 70.47 -13.14 103.45
C LYS A 237 71.40 -14.30 103.80
N GLU A 238 71.84 -15.07 102.80
CA GLU A 238 72.75 -16.20 103.02
C GLU A 238 74.16 -15.73 103.40
N GLU A 239 74.68 -14.66 102.80
CA GLU A 239 75.93 -14.02 103.25
C GLU A 239 75.83 -13.53 104.71
N ILE A 240 74.73 -12.89 105.09
CA ILE A 240 74.47 -12.48 106.48
C ILE A 240 74.38 -13.68 107.42
N ARG A 241 73.82 -14.81 106.97
CA ARG A 241 73.79 -16.06 107.74
C ARG A 241 75.21 -16.58 107.98
N VAL A 242 76.02 -16.73 106.93
CA VAL A 242 77.41 -17.19 107.03
C VAL A 242 78.23 -16.29 107.95
N LEU A 243 78.04 -14.96 107.88
CA LEU A 243 78.69 -14.01 108.79
C LEU A 243 78.25 -14.19 110.25
N ARG A 244 76.97 -14.48 110.53
CA ARG A 244 76.50 -14.80 111.90
C ARG A 244 77.11 -16.09 112.43
N ASP A 245 77.14 -17.14 111.60
CA ASP A 245 77.72 -18.43 111.97
C ASP A 245 79.22 -18.27 112.28
N HIS A 246 79.95 -17.45 111.51
CA HIS A 246 81.35 -17.14 111.77
C HIS A 246 81.56 -16.30 113.04
N ILE A 247 80.67 -15.33 113.34
CA ILE A 247 80.69 -14.59 114.61
C ILE A 247 80.42 -15.52 115.81
N ALA A 248 79.50 -16.48 115.68
CA ALA A 248 79.24 -17.48 116.70
C ALA A 248 80.48 -18.37 116.95
N GLN A 249 81.21 -18.71 115.89
CA GLN A 249 82.46 -19.47 115.96
C GLN A 249 83.55 -18.69 116.71
N LEU A 250 83.77 -17.41 116.37
CA LEU A 250 84.72 -16.52 117.08
C LEU A 250 84.36 -16.32 118.57
N ASN A 251 83.08 -16.30 118.91
CA ASN A 251 82.64 -16.23 120.31
C ASN A 251 82.95 -17.51 121.10
N ASN A 252 82.91 -18.68 120.46
CA ASN A 252 83.35 -19.93 121.09
C ASN A 252 84.88 -19.95 121.31
N ASP A 253 85.67 -19.51 120.34
CA ASP A 253 87.13 -19.40 120.46
C ASP A 253 87.54 -18.44 121.61
N LEU A 254 86.78 -17.34 121.80
CA LEU A 254 86.96 -16.44 122.94
C LEU A 254 86.67 -17.14 124.28
N ALA A 255 85.60 -17.94 124.37
CA ALA A 255 85.28 -18.70 125.57
C ALA A 255 86.35 -19.75 125.91
N ASP A 256 86.95 -20.41 124.91
CA ASP A 256 88.09 -21.32 125.11
C ASP A 256 89.37 -20.58 125.53
N ARG A 257 89.58 -19.34 125.06
CA ARG A 257 90.68 -18.50 125.53
C ARG A 257 90.52 -18.11 127.00
N ASP A 258 89.30 -17.84 127.46
CA ASP A 258 89.04 -17.53 128.88
C ASP A 258 89.15 -18.79 129.77
N ARG A 259 88.82 -19.99 129.26
CA ARG A 259 89.15 -21.27 129.92
C ARG A 259 90.66 -21.46 130.08
N LEU A 260 91.45 -21.20 129.05
CA LEU A 260 92.93 -21.25 129.12
C LEU A 260 93.49 -20.22 130.11
N ARG A 261 92.87 -19.05 130.23
CA ARG A 261 93.24 -18.02 131.22
C ARG A 261 93.06 -18.51 132.66
N ALA A 262 91.95 -19.20 132.95
CA ALA A 262 91.68 -19.81 134.26
C ALA A 262 92.61 -20.99 134.62
N HIS A 263 93.29 -21.59 133.64
CA HIS A 263 94.32 -22.61 133.88
C HIS A 263 95.69 -22.00 134.23
N LEU A 264 96.03 -20.80 133.74
CA LEU A 264 97.30 -20.12 134.03
C LEU A 264 97.35 -19.51 135.45
N GLU A 265 96.19 -19.23 136.07
CA GLU A 265 96.12 -18.73 137.46
C GLU A 265 96.40 -19.81 138.53
N LYS A 266 96.50 -21.09 138.16
CA LYS A 266 96.63 -22.21 139.12
C LYS A 266 98.06 -22.76 139.28
N LEU A 267 99.07 -22.18 138.63
CA LEU A 267 100.46 -22.67 138.66
C LEU A 267 101.46 -21.59 139.08
N ALA A 268 101.37 -21.17 140.35
CA ALA A 268 102.32 -20.23 140.97
C ALA A 268 102.77 -20.70 142.37
N SER A 269 103.45 -21.86 142.43
CA SER A 269 104.18 -22.28 143.63
C SER A 269 105.53 -22.94 143.31
N VAL A 270 106.59 -22.12 143.41
CA VAL A 270 107.97 -22.49 143.77
C VAL A 270 108.80 -23.33 142.79
N GLN A 271 109.74 -22.63 142.15
CA GLN A 271 110.98 -23.19 141.59
C GLN A 271 111.99 -23.43 142.73
N ASP A 272 112.16 -24.69 143.17
CA ASP A 272 113.16 -25.07 144.19
C ASP A 272 114.32 -25.89 143.60
N ARG A 273 114.65 -25.68 142.32
CA ARG A 273 115.65 -26.52 141.61
C ARG A 273 116.57 -25.83 140.60
N VAL A 274 116.89 -24.56 140.88
CA VAL A 274 117.97 -23.83 140.18
C VAL A 274 119.31 -23.91 140.94
N HIS A 275 119.28 -24.05 142.28
CA HIS A 275 120.46 -23.92 143.15
C HIS A 275 121.38 -25.16 143.27
N GLN A 276 121.23 -26.18 142.43
CA GLN A 276 122.11 -27.37 142.41
C GLN A 276 122.80 -27.65 141.07
N LEU A 277 122.53 -26.87 140.01
CA LEU A 277 123.20 -27.03 138.71
C LEU A 277 124.06 -25.82 138.30
N GLU A 278 124.19 -24.82 139.18
CA GLU A 278 124.82 -23.54 138.84
C GLU A 278 126.36 -23.54 138.99
N VAL A 279 126.95 -24.38 139.88
CA VAL A 279 128.39 -24.21 140.28
C VAL A 279 129.25 -25.49 140.29
N GLU A 280 128.75 -26.67 139.88
CA GLU A 280 129.68 -27.69 139.31
C GLU A 280 130.22 -27.27 137.93
N LEU A 281 129.68 -26.17 137.37
CA LEU A 281 130.26 -25.39 136.27
C LEU A 281 131.42 -24.48 136.72
N SER A 282 131.91 -24.61 137.96
CA SER A 282 133.15 -24.00 138.44
C SER A 282 134.36 -24.88 138.10
N ASN A 283 135.08 -24.51 137.03
CA ASN A 283 136.46 -24.92 136.70
C ASN A 283 136.69 -26.20 135.87
N ARG A 284 136.01 -26.34 134.73
CA ARG A 284 136.68 -26.85 133.49
C ARG A 284 136.45 -25.99 132.25
N GLU A 285 136.17 -24.70 132.47
CA GLU A 285 136.89 -23.70 131.70
C GLU A 285 138.35 -23.64 132.20
N THR A 286 139.26 -23.12 131.38
CA THR A 286 140.72 -23.19 131.50
C THR A 286 141.35 -24.54 131.12
N VAL A 287 142.56 -24.43 130.52
CA VAL A 287 143.60 -25.48 130.41
C VAL A 287 143.35 -26.62 129.38
N HIS A 288 144.05 -26.75 128.26
CA HIS A 288 145.13 -25.99 127.57
C HIS A 288 145.12 -26.45 126.08
N ARG A 289 145.51 -25.70 125.03
CA ARG A 289 146.55 -24.67 124.82
C ARG A 289 147.96 -25.07 125.28
N GLY A 290 148.50 -26.08 124.60
CA GLY A 290 149.88 -26.59 124.74
C GLY A 290 149.87 -28.07 124.35
N ALA A 291 150.51 -28.54 123.27
CA ALA A 291 151.94 -28.41 122.99
C ALA A 291 152.82 -28.92 124.15
N ILE A 292 152.78 -30.24 124.35
CA ILE A 292 153.95 -31.09 124.66
C ILE A 292 154.99 -30.46 125.61
N GLN A 293 154.63 -30.48 126.90
CA GLN A 293 155.45 -31.06 127.97
C GLN A 293 154.47 -31.85 128.85
N GLN A 294 154.38 -33.18 128.85
CA GLN A 294 155.13 -34.26 128.18
C GLN A 294 154.08 -35.26 127.61
N PHE A 295 154.34 -36.22 126.71
CA PHE A 295 155.45 -37.18 126.61
C PHE A 295 155.50 -38.31 127.67
N GLU A 296 154.46 -38.42 128.50
CA GLU A 296 154.05 -39.65 129.20
C GLU A 296 152.51 -39.68 129.19
N GLN A 297 151.77 -40.64 128.63
CA GLN A 297 152.12 -41.88 127.94
C GLN A 297 151.12 -42.14 126.79
N SER A 298 151.65 -42.81 125.76
CA SER A 298 151.00 -43.77 124.84
C SER A 298 149.56 -44.22 125.17
N LEU A 299 148.68 -44.38 124.17
CA LEU A 299 148.73 -45.53 123.26
C LEU A 299 148.97 -46.88 123.98
N ALA A 300 148.04 -47.22 124.88
CA ALA A 300 147.57 -48.59 125.07
C ALA A 300 146.06 -48.53 124.81
N GLU A 301 145.56 -49.08 123.70
CA GLU A 301 145.12 -50.48 123.62
C GLU A 301 143.81 -50.70 124.40
N ARG A 302 142.73 -51.02 123.68
CA ARG A 302 142.21 -52.40 123.50
C ARG A 302 141.68 -52.96 124.83
N ASP A 303 140.46 -53.47 124.94
CA ASP A 303 139.49 -53.95 123.95
C ASP A 303 138.08 -53.46 124.33
N GLY A 304 137.05 -53.43 123.48
CA GLY A 304 136.95 -53.91 122.11
C GLY A 304 135.52 -54.38 121.84
N ARG A 305 135.16 -54.45 120.55
CA ARG A 305 133.96 -55.10 119.97
C ARG A 305 132.62 -54.40 120.28
N ILE A 306 131.87 -53.87 119.30
CA ILE A 306 131.36 -54.47 118.04
C ILE A 306 130.29 -55.53 118.31
N SER A 307 129.23 -55.52 117.48
CA SER A 307 128.13 -56.50 117.37
C SER A 307 127.28 -56.66 118.64
N GLU A 308 125.96 -56.68 118.61
CA GLU A 308 124.98 -57.03 117.58
C GLU A 308 123.64 -56.34 117.97
N PHE A 309 122.58 -56.23 117.15
CA PHE A 309 122.06 -57.21 116.21
C PHE A 309 121.25 -56.52 115.10
N ASN A 310 121.87 -56.25 113.95
CA ASN A 310 121.14 -56.18 112.69
C ASN A 310 120.82 -57.62 112.28
N VAL A 311 119.55 -58.00 112.13
CA VAL A 311 119.03 -59.03 111.20
C VAL A 311 117.50 -59.14 111.37
N SER A 312 116.78 -59.40 110.26
CA SER A 312 115.31 -59.54 110.13
C SER A 312 114.52 -58.24 110.37
N ALA A 313 114.02 -57.51 109.37
CA ALA A 313 113.76 -57.79 107.95
C ALA A 313 112.67 -58.86 107.66
N MET A 314 111.95 -58.62 106.55
CA MET A 314 110.90 -59.43 105.90
C MET A 314 109.56 -59.49 106.66
N ALA A 315 108.39 -59.20 106.07
CA ALA A 315 107.93 -59.09 104.67
C ALA A 315 107.06 -57.81 104.49
N GLN A 316 106.87 -57.12 103.35
CA GLN A 316 107.33 -57.23 101.94
C GLN A 316 107.07 -58.56 101.20
N LEU A 317 106.30 -58.62 100.10
CA LEU A 317 105.70 -57.60 99.23
C LEU A 317 104.63 -58.30 98.34
N ASP A 318 103.96 -57.56 97.45
CA ASP A 318 103.24 -58.06 96.25
C ASP A 318 102.12 -59.11 96.40
N GLU A 319 100.86 -58.67 96.26
CA GLU A 319 100.02 -59.30 95.22
C GLU A 319 99.05 -58.32 94.55
N VAL A 320 99.13 -58.26 93.21
CA VAL A 320 98.28 -57.46 92.33
C VAL A 320 97.04 -58.27 91.94
N ARG A 321 95.83 -57.73 92.14
CA ARG A 321 94.58 -57.88 91.32
C ARG A 321 93.36 -57.52 92.15
N GLY A 322 92.72 -56.36 91.91
CA GLY A 322 91.46 -56.07 92.63
C GLY A 322 90.85 -54.67 92.57
N ALA A 323 91.16 -53.81 91.59
CA ALA A 323 90.47 -52.50 91.46
C ALA A 323 90.33 -52.01 90.00
N GLN A 324 90.29 -52.92 89.03
CA GLN A 324 90.01 -52.60 87.62
C GLN A 324 88.50 -52.63 87.35
N GLN A 325 87.71 -51.83 88.07
CA GLN A 325 86.25 -51.80 87.93
C GLN A 325 85.60 -50.45 88.34
N ALA A 326 86.05 -49.36 87.71
CA ALA A 326 85.30 -48.09 87.68
C ALA A 326 85.36 -47.37 86.30
N CYS A 327 85.85 -48.04 85.24
CA CYS A 327 85.81 -47.54 83.87
C CYS A 327 84.53 -47.99 83.13
N GLN A 328 83.36 -47.79 83.74
CA GLN A 328 82.05 -48.09 83.14
C GLN A 328 81.05 -46.93 83.34
N ALA A 329 81.45 -45.72 82.90
CA ALA A 329 80.59 -44.53 82.84
C ALA A 329 80.53 -43.93 81.41
N ALA A 330 80.60 -44.80 80.39
CA ALA A 330 80.64 -44.41 78.97
C ALA A 330 79.57 -45.11 78.11
N VAL A 331 78.50 -45.62 78.73
CA VAL A 331 77.39 -46.34 78.06
C VAL A 331 76.03 -45.66 78.25
N GLN A 332 75.90 -44.67 79.14
CA GLN A 332 74.65 -43.97 79.44
C GLN A 332 74.41 -42.67 78.64
N THR A 333 75.16 -42.43 77.56
CA THR A 333 74.97 -41.28 76.65
C THR A 333 74.45 -41.68 75.26
N GLN A 334 74.08 -42.94 75.05
CA GLN A 334 73.62 -43.44 73.74
C GLN A 334 72.10 -43.65 73.61
N GLU A 335 71.31 -43.37 74.66
CA GLU A 335 69.84 -43.40 74.57
C GLU A 335 69.23 -42.01 74.36
N VAL A 336 69.72 -40.97 75.06
CA VAL A 336 69.29 -39.58 74.84
C VAL A 336 69.48 -39.16 73.38
N LEU A 337 70.66 -39.43 72.81
CA LEU A 337 70.95 -39.17 71.39
C LEU A 337 70.14 -40.05 70.42
N LYS A 338 69.59 -41.19 70.84
CA LYS A 338 68.69 -42.00 69.99
C LYS A 338 67.28 -41.42 69.96
N GLU A 339 66.78 -40.93 71.10
CA GLU A 339 65.44 -40.34 71.16
C GLU A 339 65.42 -38.95 70.50
N GLU A 340 66.47 -38.14 70.64
CA GLU A 340 66.64 -36.91 69.84
C GLU A 340 66.72 -37.21 68.33
N ASN A 341 67.48 -38.23 67.91
CA ASN A 341 67.52 -38.68 66.51
C ASN A 341 66.26 -39.43 66.05
N ARG A 342 65.29 -39.67 66.94
CA ARG A 342 63.96 -40.20 66.62
C ARG A 342 62.97 -39.06 66.45
N VAL A 343 62.91 -38.14 67.41
CA VAL A 343 62.11 -36.91 67.34
C VAL A 343 62.47 -36.09 66.10
N LEU A 344 63.75 -35.92 65.78
CA LEU A 344 64.18 -35.25 64.55
C LEU A 344 63.78 -36.01 63.27
N ARG A 345 63.71 -37.36 63.33
CA ARG A 345 63.26 -38.18 62.19
C ARG A 345 61.76 -38.11 61.99
N ASP A 346 61.00 -38.08 63.07
CA ASP A 346 59.55 -37.95 63.07
C ASP A 346 59.13 -36.52 62.66
N GLN A 347 59.88 -35.49 63.06
CA GLN A 347 59.73 -34.12 62.57
C GLN A 347 60.06 -33.98 61.08
N ILE A 348 61.13 -34.62 60.59
CA ILE A 348 61.44 -34.70 59.14
C ILE A 348 60.36 -35.51 58.40
N GLY A 349 59.82 -36.56 59.02
CA GLY A 349 58.69 -37.34 58.48
C GLY A 349 57.41 -36.51 58.36
N GLN A 350 57.13 -35.64 59.35
CA GLN A 350 56.00 -34.73 59.34
C GLN A 350 56.16 -33.63 58.27
N LEU A 351 57.33 -32.99 58.18
CA LEU A 351 57.65 -32.00 57.14
C LEU A 351 57.60 -32.58 55.71
N ASN A 352 57.95 -33.86 55.54
CA ASN A 352 57.79 -34.57 54.27
C ASN A 352 56.31 -34.90 53.95
N LYS A 353 55.44 -34.93 54.95
CA LYS A 353 53.99 -35.09 54.79
C LYS A 353 53.37 -33.77 54.31
N ASP A 354 53.80 -32.65 54.87
CA ASP A 354 53.37 -31.30 54.46
C ASP A 354 53.83 -30.96 53.03
N LEU A 355 54.95 -31.56 52.56
CA LEU A 355 55.38 -31.47 51.17
C LEU A 355 54.43 -32.17 50.18
N ALA A 356 53.72 -33.23 50.59
CA ALA A 356 52.76 -33.92 49.73
C ALA A 356 51.48 -33.08 49.48
N ASP A 357 51.07 -32.25 50.45
CA ASP A 357 49.97 -31.31 50.24
C ASP A 357 50.37 -30.15 49.31
N ARG A 358 51.68 -29.87 49.14
CA ARG A 358 52.18 -28.92 48.13
C ARG A 358 52.00 -29.38 46.70
N ASP A 359 52.02 -30.69 46.44
CA ASP A 359 51.73 -31.25 45.11
C ASP A 359 50.22 -31.42 44.85
N ARG A 360 49.40 -31.55 45.90
CA ARG A 360 47.93 -31.34 45.77
C ARG A 360 47.60 -29.92 45.34
N LEU A 361 48.19 -28.91 45.99
CA LEU A 361 48.03 -27.50 45.59
C LEU A 361 48.53 -27.26 44.15
N ARG A 362 49.62 -27.92 43.73
CA ARG A 362 50.10 -27.87 42.35
C ARG A 362 49.07 -28.43 41.35
N ALA A 363 48.43 -29.55 41.69
CA ALA A 363 47.36 -30.15 40.87
C ALA A 363 46.07 -29.30 40.84
N GLU A 364 45.81 -28.47 41.84
CA GLU A 364 44.70 -27.50 41.81
C GLU A 364 45.04 -26.25 40.97
N VAL A 365 46.29 -25.77 41.04
CA VAL A 365 46.78 -24.72 40.12
C VAL A 365 46.73 -25.19 38.65
N GLU A 366 46.97 -26.48 38.38
CA GLU A 366 46.85 -27.07 37.05
C GLU A 366 45.38 -27.24 36.59
N LYS A 367 44.41 -27.35 37.52
CA LYS A 367 42.98 -27.22 37.19
C LYS A 367 42.60 -25.77 36.90
N LEU A 368 43.17 -24.79 37.62
CA LEU A 368 42.97 -23.36 37.35
C LEU A 368 43.57 -22.93 36.00
N ALA A 369 44.64 -23.58 35.53
CA ALA A 369 45.15 -23.38 34.17
C ALA A 369 44.10 -23.75 33.10
N LYS A 370 43.38 -24.87 33.27
CA LYS A 370 42.29 -25.26 32.36
C LYS A 370 41.09 -24.31 32.40
N VAL A 371 40.82 -23.68 33.54
CA VAL A 371 39.83 -22.60 33.65
C VAL A 371 40.31 -21.37 32.89
N ARG A 372 41.59 -21.01 32.98
CA ARG A 372 42.18 -19.91 32.20
C ARG A 372 42.11 -20.17 30.70
N ASP A 373 42.44 -21.36 30.23
CA ASP A 373 42.32 -21.75 28.82
C ASP A 373 40.85 -21.69 28.35
N ARG A 374 39.91 -22.06 29.21
CA ARG A 374 38.47 -21.98 28.90
C ARG A 374 37.96 -20.53 28.89
N VAL A 375 38.46 -19.67 29.76
CA VAL A 375 38.20 -18.22 29.74
C VAL A 375 38.75 -17.61 28.44
N HIS A 376 39.99 -17.93 28.05
CA HIS A 376 40.56 -17.48 26.77
C HIS A 376 39.76 -17.99 25.55
N GLN A 377 39.27 -19.23 25.56
CA GLN A 377 38.36 -19.70 24.51
C GLN A 377 37.06 -18.90 24.46
N LEU A 378 36.46 -18.59 25.61
CA LEU A 378 35.24 -17.78 25.68
C LEU A 378 35.49 -16.32 25.28
N GLU A 379 36.65 -15.75 25.60
CA GLU A 379 37.07 -14.42 25.15
C GLU A 379 37.24 -14.37 23.63
N VAL A 380 37.81 -15.41 23.00
CA VAL A 380 37.89 -15.53 21.54
C VAL A 380 36.50 -15.74 20.91
N GLU A 381 35.67 -16.65 21.45
CA GLU A 381 34.30 -16.88 20.97
C GLU A 381 33.40 -15.64 21.12
N LEU A 382 33.65 -14.80 22.13
CA LEU A 382 32.99 -13.51 22.30
C LEU A 382 33.53 -12.48 21.31
N SER A 383 34.85 -12.40 21.09
CA SER A 383 35.44 -11.48 20.12
C SER A 383 34.99 -11.79 18.68
N ASP A 384 34.91 -13.07 18.31
CA ASP A 384 34.38 -13.53 17.02
C ASP A 384 32.87 -13.21 16.88
N ARG A 385 32.09 -13.37 17.95
CA ARG A 385 30.69 -12.92 17.97
C ARG A 385 30.57 -11.41 17.84
N GLU A 386 31.37 -10.62 18.55
CA GLU A 386 31.38 -9.16 18.45
C GLU A 386 31.83 -8.68 17.07
N ALA A 387 32.73 -9.41 16.39
CA ALA A 387 33.10 -9.15 15.00
C ALA A 387 31.93 -9.46 14.04
N ALA A 388 31.24 -10.58 14.24
CA ALA A 388 30.03 -10.92 13.47
C ALA A 388 28.89 -9.92 13.70
N HIS A 389 28.64 -9.51 14.95
CA HIS A 389 27.66 -8.49 15.29
C HIS A 389 28.03 -7.11 14.73
N ARG A 390 29.32 -6.72 14.73
CA ARG A 390 29.78 -5.51 14.02
C ARG A 390 29.55 -5.59 12.52
N GLY A 391 29.79 -6.74 11.88
CA GLY A 391 29.49 -6.93 10.46
C GLY A 391 28.00 -6.80 10.13
N VAL A 392 27.12 -7.35 10.99
CA VAL A 392 25.66 -7.21 10.85
C VAL A 392 25.21 -5.78 11.12
N LEU A 393 25.74 -5.10 12.15
CA LEU A 393 25.47 -3.69 12.43
C LEU A 393 25.88 -2.79 11.25
N GLN A 394 27.05 -3.04 10.65
CA GLN A 394 27.53 -2.29 9.49
C GLN A 394 26.64 -2.48 8.24
N GLN A 395 26.06 -3.68 8.06
CA GLN A 395 25.03 -3.92 7.03
C GLN A 395 23.71 -3.21 7.34
N PHE A 396 23.31 -3.14 8.61
CA PHE A 396 22.15 -2.36 9.05
C PHE A 396 22.38 -0.86 8.86
N GLU A 397 23.55 -0.32 9.19
CA GLU A 397 23.93 1.08 8.95
C GLU A 397 23.91 1.42 7.45
N GLN A 398 24.43 0.54 6.58
CA GLN A 398 24.29 0.71 5.12
C GLN A 398 22.82 0.70 4.68
N SER A 399 22.00 -0.23 5.19
CA SER A 399 20.57 -0.26 4.88
C SER A 399 19.79 0.94 5.43
N LEU A 400 20.25 1.55 6.53
CA LEU A 400 19.68 2.79 7.06
C LEU A 400 20.09 3.99 6.18
N LEU A 401 21.35 4.12 5.81
CA LEU A 401 21.81 5.16 4.88
C LEU A 401 21.11 5.10 3.51
N GLU A 402 20.87 3.90 2.97
CA GLU A 402 20.07 3.72 1.75
C GLU A 402 18.59 4.12 1.94
N ARG A 403 18.02 3.90 3.14
CA ARG A 403 16.66 4.34 3.47
C ARG A 403 16.59 5.85 3.65
N ASP A 404 17.54 6.45 4.36
CA ASP A 404 17.62 7.90 4.58
C ASP A 404 17.83 8.64 3.25
N HIS A 405 18.62 8.07 2.33
CA HIS A 405 18.75 8.63 0.98
C HIS A 405 17.42 8.59 0.22
N ARG A 406 16.67 7.47 0.25
CA ARG A 406 15.34 7.36 -0.37
C ARG A 406 14.28 8.24 0.31
N ILE A 407 14.37 8.43 1.62
CA ILE A 407 13.52 9.37 2.36
C ILE A 407 13.84 10.79 1.91
N SER A 408 15.11 11.16 1.77
CA SER A 408 15.51 12.47 1.23
C SER A 408 15.06 12.68 -0.21
N GLU A 409 15.14 11.66 -1.08
CA GLU A 409 14.57 11.72 -2.45
C GLU A 409 13.04 11.89 -2.43
N PHE A 410 12.35 11.23 -1.52
CA PHE A 410 10.90 11.37 -1.34
C PHE A 410 10.53 12.75 -0.81
N ASP A 411 11.25 13.28 0.18
CA ASP A 411 11.05 14.60 0.76
C ASP A 411 11.34 15.72 -0.25
N ASN A 412 12.36 15.56 -1.10
CA ASN A 412 12.65 16.49 -2.19
C ASN A 412 11.53 16.50 -3.26
N ASN A 413 10.97 15.33 -3.60
CA ASN A 413 9.82 15.23 -4.50
C ASN A 413 8.53 15.81 -3.86
N MET A 414 8.32 15.56 -2.58
CA MET A 414 7.22 16.16 -1.81
C MET A 414 7.36 17.69 -1.71
N ALA A 415 8.56 18.21 -1.50
CA ALA A 415 8.83 19.65 -1.51
C ALA A 415 8.51 20.27 -2.88
N ALA A 416 8.92 19.62 -3.97
CA ALA A 416 8.58 20.07 -5.33
C ALA A 416 7.05 20.08 -5.57
N GLN A 417 6.33 19.04 -5.13
CA GLN A 417 4.86 19.00 -5.23
C GLN A 417 4.18 20.04 -4.31
N ILE A 418 4.73 20.32 -3.13
CA ILE A 418 4.24 21.38 -2.25
C ILE A 418 4.44 22.76 -2.87
N ASP A 419 5.55 23.00 -3.57
CA ASP A 419 5.79 24.26 -4.27
C ASP A 419 4.92 24.41 -5.54
N GLU A 420 4.64 23.32 -6.28
CA GLU A 420 3.60 23.32 -7.32
C GLU A 420 2.20 23.62 -6.75
N LEU A 421 1.84 23.04 -5.62
CA LEU A 421 0.57 23.31 -4.93
C LEU A 421 0.49 24.74 -4.37
N ARG A 422 1.60 25.32 -3.89
CA ARG A 422 1.68 26.75 -3.53
C ARG A 422 1.52 27.64 -4.76
N GLY A 423 2.13 27.28 -5.89
CA GLY A 423 1.94 27.97 -7.17
C GLY A 423 0.47 27.95 -7.59
N ALA A 424 -0.20 26.80 -7.49
CA ALA A 424 -1.63 26.67 -7.74
C ALA A 424 -2.45 27.53 -6.74
N GLN A 425 -2.17 27.48 -5.44
CA GLN A 425 -2.86 28.31 -4.44
C GLN A 425 -2.68 29.82 -4.66
N GLN A 426 -1.49 30.27 -5.09
CA GLN A 426 -1.27 31.67 -5.46
C GLN A 426 -2.10 32.08 -6.68
N THR A 427 -2.28 31.18 -7.66
CA THR A 427 -3.19 31.45 -8.79
C THR A 427 -4.66 31.47 -8.37
N CYS A 428 -5.06 30.66 -7.37
CA CYS A 428 -6.40 30.70 -6.78
C CYS A 428 -6.65 32.01 -6.02
N HIS A 429 -5.72 32.46 -5.17
CA HIS A 429 -5.87 33.75 -4.47
C HIS A 429 -5.86 34.95 -5.42
N ALA A 430 -5.11 34.89 -6.53
CA ALA A 430 -5.21 35.89 -7.59
C ALA A 430 -6.61 35.88 -8.25
N ALA A 431 -7.20 34.71 -8.49
CA ALA A 431 -8.56 34.58 -9.00
C ALA A 431 -9.61 35.11 -7.99
N GLU A 432 -9.48 34.81 -6.70
CA GLU A 432 -10.34 35.35 -5.63
C GLU A 432 -10.28 36.88 -5.58
N HIS A 433 -9.09 37.48 -5.71
CA HIS A 433 -8.96 38.94 -5.75
C HIS A 433 -9.63 39.55 -7.00
N THR A 434 -9.54 38.89 -8.16
CA THR A 434 -10.35 39.32 -9.33
C THR A 434 -11.86 39.13 -9.12
N GLN A 435 -12.27 38.17 -8.31
CA GLN A 435 -13.68 37.94 -7.97
C GLN A 435 -14.21 39.01 -7.00
N GLU A 436 -13.40 39.50 -6.06
CA GLU A 436 -13.72 40.67 -5.21
C GLU A 436 -13.90 41.94 -6.07
N VAL A 437 -12.98 42.21 -7.01
CA VAL A 437 -13.11 43.35 -7.93
C VAL A 437 -14.40 43.26 -8.77
N LEU A 438 -14.74 42.07 -9.27
CA LEU A 438 -15.99 41.85 -10.02
C LEU A 438 -17.25 42.01 -9.15
N LYS A 439 -17.21 41.68 -7.85
CA LYS A 439 -18.32 41.96 -6.92
C LYS A 439 -18.56 43.46 -6.77
N GLU A 440 -17.49 44.25 -6.68
CA GLU A 440 -17.60 45.71 -6.53
C GLU A 440 -18.07 46.38 -7.83
N GLU A 441 -17.62 45.92 -9.00
CA GLU A 441 -18.20 46.35 -10.30
C GLU A 441 -19.70 46.02 -10.39
N ILE A 442 -20.13 44.84 -9.93
CA ILE A 442 -21.56 44.45 -9.89
C ILE A 442 -22.34 45.33 -8.90
N ARG A 443 -21.73 45.76 -7.79
CA ARG A 443 -22.34 46.70 -6.83
C ARG A 443 -22.60 48.06 -7.50
N VAL A 444 -21.57 48.65 -8.11
CA VAL A 444 -21.68 49.93 -8.81
C VAL A 444 -22.73 49.87 -9.93
N LEU A 445 -22.82 48.76 -10.66
CA LEU A 445 -23.85 48.55 -11.68
C LEU A 445 -25.27 48.43 -11.10
N ARG A 446 -25.46 47.88 -9.89
CA ARG A 446 -26.78 47.85 -9.22
C ARG A 446 -27.20 49.25 -8.76
N ASP A 447 -26.27 50.03 -8.20
CA ASP A 447 -26.56 51.40 -7.77
C ASP A 447 -26.93 52.29 -8.97
N HIS A 448 -26.30 52.08 -10.13
CA HIS A 448 -26.64 52.79 -11.37
C HIS A 448 -28.01 52.36 -11.96
N ILE A 449 -28.39 51.08 -11.83
CA ILE A 449 -29.72 50.60 -12.21
C ILE A 449 -30.80 51.15 -11.26
N ALA A 450 -30.50 51.32 -9.97
CA ALA A 450 -31.42 51.96 -9.03
C ALA A 450 -31.69 53.43 -9.43
N GLN A 451 -30.65 54.20 -9.75
CA GLN A 451 -30.76 55.58 -10.23
C GLN A 451 -31.57 55.70 -11.55
N LEU A 452 -31.41 54.76 -12.49
CA LEU A 452 -32.16 54.77 -13.75
C LEU A 452 -33.65 54.43 -13.57
N ASN A 453 -34.02 53.64 -12.57
CA ASN A 453 -35.41 53.31 -12.27
C ASN A 453 -36.17 54.45 -11.58
N GLU A 454 -35.46 55.38 -10.91
CA GLU A 454 -36.05 56.57 -10.29
C GLU A 454 -36.53 57.59 -11.34
N GLY A 455 -35.93 57.58 -12.54
CA GLY A 455 -36.29 58.46 -13.68
C GLY A 455 -37.56 58.07 -14.46
N LEU A 456 -38.23 56.96 -14.13
CA LEU A 456 -39.43 56.49 -14.83
C LEU A 456 -40.76 57.00 -14.23
N ALA A 457 -40.71 58.04 -13.40
CA ALA A 457 -41.87 58.70 -12.79
C ALA A 457 -42.40 59.93 -13.57
N ASP A 458 -41.73 60.38 -14.64
CA ASP A 458 -42.08 61.62 -15.37
C ASP A 458 -42.86 61.40 -16.69
N ARG A 459 -43.71 60.36 -16.75
CA ARG A 459 -44.57 60.11 -17.93
C ARG A 459 -45.99 60.69 -17.83
N ASP A 460 -46.38 61.21 -16.67
CA ASP A 460 -47.73 61.77 -16.46
C ASP A 460 -47.79 63.30 -16.61
N ARG A 461 -46.66 63.99 -16.74
CA ARG A 461 -46.63 65.45 -16.99
C ARG A 461 -46.96 65.87 -18.43
N LEU A 462 -46.78 64.99 -19.42
CA LEU A 462 -47.03 65.30 -20.84
C LEU A 462 -48.45 64.95 -21.34
N ARG A 463 -49.36 64.53 -20.45
CA ARG A 463 -50.77 64.25 -20.79
C ARG A 463 -51.74 65.38 -20.39
N ALA A 464 -51.29 66.37 -19.63
CA ALA A 464 -52.15 67.39 -19.00
C ALA A 464 -52.27 68.73 -19.76
N GLU A 465 -51.50 68.98 -20.83
CA GLU A 465 -51.51 70.27 -21.56
C GLU A 465 -52.41 70.29 -22.81
N VAL A 466 -52.89 69.14 -23.28
CA VAL A 466 -53.69 69.04 -24.53
C VAL A 466 -55.19 69.36 -24.30
N GLU A 467 -55.64 69.49 -23.06
CA GLU A 467 -57.07 69.50 -22.69
C GLU A 467 -57.66 70.92 -22.40
N LYS A 468 -57.05 72.00 -22.92
CA LYS A 468 -57.42 73.39 -22.57
C LYS A 468 -57.60 74.40 -23.74
N LEU A 469 -58.30 74.05 -24.83
CA LEU A 469 -58.68 75.02 -25.89
C LEU A 469 -60.17 74.99 -26.29
N ALA A 470 -61.04 75.32 -25.33
CA ALA A 470 -62.50 75.38 -25.53
C ALA A 470 -63.02 76.76 -25.98
N LYS A 471 -62.69 77.22 -27.21
CA LYS A 471 -63.20 78.49 -27.78
C LYS A 471 -63.60 78.48 -29.27
N VAL A 472 -63.74 77.31 -29.91
CA VAL A 472 -64.17 77.20 -31.32
C VAL A 472 -65.66 76.86 -31.48
N ARG A 473 -66.31 76.38 -30.41
CA ARG A 473 -67.67 75.82 -30.44
C ARG A 473 -68.75 76.81 -30.91
N ASP A 474 -68.63 78.08 -30.53
CA ASP A 474 -69.68 79.09 -30.78
C ASP A 474 -69.71 79.61 -32.23
N ARG A 475 -68.69 79.26 -33.05
CA ARG A 475 -68.64 79.60 -34.48
C ARG A 475 -69.40 78.59 -35.35
N VAL A 476 -69.66 77.39 -34.84
CA VAL A 476 -70.27 76.27 -35.59
C VAL A 476 -71.78 76.48 -35.78
N HIS A 477 -72.50 76.88 -34.74
CA HIS A 477 -73.96 77.07 -34.79
C HIS A 477 -74.44 78.16 -35.76
N GLN A 478 -73.59 79.11 -36.17
CA GLN A 478 -73.95 80.08 -37.22
C GLN A 478 -73.85 79.52 -38.64
N LEU A 479 -73.04 78.49 -38.88
CA LEU A 479 -72.88 77.86 -40.20
C LEU A 479 -73.92 76.75 -40.45
N GLU A 480 -74.46 76.13 -39.40
CA GLU A 480 -75.45 75.06 -39.50
C GLU A 480 -76.81 75.56 -40.06
N VAL A 481 -77.17 76.82 -39.81
CA VAL A 481 -78.41 77.43 -40.32
C VAL A 481 -78.35 77.69 -41.83
N GLU A 482 -77.21 78.12 -42.37
CA GLU A 482 -77.03 78.42 -43.81
C GLU A 482 -76.88 77.17 -44.69
N LEU A 483 -76.67 75.98 -44.08
CA LEU A 483 -76.60 74.70 -44.79
C LEU A 483 -77.98 74.11 -45.06
N SER A 484 -78.91 74.20 -44.09
CA SER A 484 -80.27 73.64 -44.21
C SER A 484 -81.03 74.14 -45.45
N ASP A 485 -80.89 75.42 -45.80
CA ASP A 485 -81.58 76.01 -46.96
C ASP A 485 -80.98 75.56 -48.31
N ARG A 486 -79.71 75.11 -48.34
CA ARG A 486 -79.09 74.52 -49.54
C ARG A 486 -79.48 73.05 -49.74
N GLU A 487 -79.64 72.28 -48.67
CA GLU A 487 -79.99 70.86 -48.73
C GLU A 487 -81.38 70.58 -49.31
N ALA A 488 -82.30 71.55 -49.25
CA ALA A 488 -83.60 71.47 -49.92
C ALA A 488 -83.48 71.38 -51.45
N ALA A 489 -82.55 72.12 -52.06
CA ALA A 489 -82.33 72.12 -53.51
C ALA A 489 -81.65 70.82 -54.02
N HIS A 490 -80.78 70.21 -53.20
CA HIS A 490 -80.06 69.00 -53.57
C HIS A 490 -80.94 67.74 -53.63
N ARG A 491 -82.05 67.68 -52.86
CA ARG A 491 -82.99 66.54 -52.90
C ARG A 491 -83.64 66.32 -54.27
N GLY A 492 -83.89 67.38 -55.04
CA GLY A 492 -84.46 67.27 -56.40
C GLY A 492 -83.52 66.63 -57.44
N THR A 493 -82.21 66.61 -57.19
CA THR A 493 -81.22 65.99 -58.10
C THR A 493 -80.88 64.55 -57.73
N LEU A 494 -80.95 64.19 -56.43
CA LEU A 494 -80.75 62.81 -55.96
C LEU A 494 -81.77 61.82 -56.57
N GLN A 495 -83.03 62.23 -56.70
CA GLN A 495 -84.11 61.38 -57.23
C GLN A 495 -83.88 60.93 -58.69
N GLN A 496 -83.06 61.66 -59.46
CA GLN A 496 -82.67 61.28 -60.83
C GLN A 496 -81.52 60.25 -60.85
N PHE A 497 -80.65 60.27 -59.83
CA PHE A 497 -79.58 59.26 -59.70
C PHE A 497 -80.10 57.89 -59.24
N GLU A 498 -81.14 57.86 -58.41
CA GLU A 498 -81.76 56.60 -57.94
C GLU A 498 -82.32 55.75 -59.09
N GLN A 499 -82.90 56.35 -60.13
CA GLN A 499 -83.34 55.63 -61.33
C GLN A 499 -82.17 54.98 -62.10
N SER A 500 -81.00 55.63 -62.16
CA SER A 500 -79.82 55.09 -62.85
C SER A 500 -79.14 53.95 -62.06
N LEU A 501 -79.29 53.92 -60.74
CA LEU A 501 -78.78 52.82 -59.90
C LEU A 501 -79.61 51.53 -60.08
N ALA A 502 -80.94 51.64 -60.18
CA ALA A 502 -81.81 50.48 -60.38
C ALA A 502 -81.48 49.68 -61.66
N GLU A 503 -81.05 50.35 -62.75
CA GLU A 503 -80.60 49.69 -63.98
C GLU A 503 -79.25 48.98 -63.83
N ARG A 504 -78.35 49.49 -62.97
CA ARG A 504 -77.06 48.85 -62.65
C ARG A 504 -77.25 47.59 -61.82
N ASP A 505 -78.14 47.65 -60.82
CA ASP A 505 -78.43 46.50 -59.95
C ASP A 505 -79.02 45.31 -60.72
N GLY A 506 -79.69 45.55 -61.86
CA GLY A 506 -80.13 44.50 -62.77
C GLY A 506 -78.97 43.68 -63.36
N ARG A 507 -77.87 44.34 -63.76
CA ARG A 507 -76.70 43.69 -64.38
C ARG A 507 -75.80 42.96 -63.40
N ILE A 508 -75.80 43.39 -62.13
CA ILE A 508 -74.99 42.75 -61.08
C ILE A 508 -75.52 41.33 -60.78
N ARG A 509 -76.85 41.16 -60.73
CA ARG A 509 -77.48 39.85 -60.46
C ARG A 509 -77.17 38.78 -61.51
N GLU A 510 -76.98 39.17 -62.78
CA GLU A 510 -76.54 38.25 -63.83
C GLU A 510 -75.10 37.76 -63.60
N PHE A 511 -74.19 38.66 -63.18
CA PHE A 511 -72.82 38.30 -62.81
C PHE A 511 -72.77 37.39 -61.59
N ASP A 512 -73.56 37.66 -60.55
CA ASP A 512 -73.61 36.84 -59.34
C ASP A 512 -74.04 35.39 -59.64
N SER A 513 -74.96 35.21 -60.61
CA SER A 513 -75.41 33.88 -61.04
C SER A 513 -74.30 33.03 -61.70
N LEU A 514 -73.39 33.66 -62.44
CA LEU A 514 -72.23 33.00 -63.07
C LEU A 514 -71.15 32.66 -62.04
N ALA A 515 -70.95 33.53 -61.04
CA ALA A 515 -70.01 33.29 -59.96
C ALA A 515 -70.44 32.11 -59.06
N ALA A 516 -71.75 31.94 -58.84
CA ALA A 516 -72.29 30.82 -58.06
C ALA A 516 -71.98 29.46 -58.71
N ALA A 517 -72.14 29.33 -60.03
CA ALA A 517 -71.86 28.08 -60.76
C ALA A 517 -70.38 27.65 -60.66
N GLN A 518 -69.44 28.60 -60.72
CA GLN A 518 -68.00 28.31 -60.57
C GLN A 518 -67.61 27.93 -59.14
N ALA A 519 -68.38 28.35 -58.13
CA ALA A 519 -68.13 28.02 -56.73
C ALA A 519 -68.55 26.59 -56.34
N ASP A 520 -69.43 25.96 -57.12
CA ASP A 520 -69.85 24.57 -56.91
C ASP A 520 -68.83 23.58 -57.53
N GLU A 521 -68.29 23.83 -58.74
CA GLU A 521 -67.22 23.00 -59.33
C GLU A 521 -65.96 22.90 -58.44
N VAL A 522 -65.59 24.00 -57.78
CA VAL A 522 -64.45 24.02 -56.83
C VAL A 522 -64.76 23.20 -55.57
N ARG A 523 -66.03 23.08 -55.17
CA ARG A 523 -66.43 22.32 -53.98
C ARG A 523 -66.27 20.81 -54.22
N ASP A 524 -66.72 20.34 -55.38
CA ASP A 524 -66.62 18.93 -55.78
C ASP A 524 -65.15 18.47 -55.89
N ALA A 525 -64.28 19.32 -56.45
CA ALA A 525 -62.84 19.06 -56.54
C ALA A 525 -62.16 18.94 -55.16
N LEU A 526 -62.59 19.72 -54.16
CA LEU A 526 -62.06 19.65 -52.79
C LEU A 526 -62.53 18.40 -52.03
N GLU A 527 -63.71 17.87 -52.35
CA GLU A 527 -64.24 16.65 -51.74
C GLU A 527 -63.54 15.39 -52.26
N ALA A 528 -63.20 15.37 -53.56
CA ALA A 528 -62.33 14.35 -54.16
C ALA A 528 -60.92 14.33 -53.55
N TYR A 529 -60.36 15.49 -53.16
CA TYR A 529 -59.04 15.55 -52.51
C TYR A 529 -59.07 14.97 -51.09
N ARG A 530 -60.12 15.28 -50.31
CA ARG A 530 -60.28 14.79 -48.92
C ARG A 530 -60.42 13.27 -48.83
N THR A 531 -61.14 12.65 -49.77
CA THR A 531 -61.30 11.19 -49.81
C THR A 531 -59.98 10.47 -50.14
N ALA A 532 -59.15 11.05 -51.02
CA ALA A 532 -57.80 10.55 -51.29
C ALA A 532 -56.84 10.68 -50.10
N GLU A 533 -57.00 11.73 -49.26
CA GLU A 533 -56.21 11.93 -48.05
C GLU A 533 -56.58 10.94 -46.94
N GLN A 534 -57.88 10.66 -46.75
CA GLN A 534 -58.36 9.63 -45.81
C GLN A 534 -57.84 8.23 -46.17
N ALA A 535 -57.79 7.87 -47.45
CA ALA A 535 -57.24 6.59 -47.90
C ALA A 535 -55.74 6.43 -47.57
N ARG A 536 -54.97 7.53 -47.58
CA ARG A 536 -53.53 7.52 -47.21
C ARG A 536 -53.29 7.32 -45.73
N GLU A 537 -54.16 7.85 -44.86
CA GLU A 537 -54.02 7.64 -43.41
C GLU A 537 -54.33 6.19 -43.01
N VAL A 538 -55.30 5.54 -43.65
CA VAL A 538 -55.56 4.10 -43.45
C VAL A 538 -54.32 3.25 -43.79
N GLN A 539 -53.68 3.53 -44.94
CA GLN A 539 -52.46 2.82 -45.35
C GLN A 539 -51.27 3.05 -44.39
N LYS A 540 -51.14 4.24 -43.78
CA LYS A 540 -50.10 4.51 -42.76
C LYS A 540 -50.30 3.67 -41.51
N GLU A 541 -51.55 3.47 -41.09
CA GLU A 541 -51.85 2.70 -39.88
C GLU A 541 -51.66 1.18 -40.12
N GLU A 542 -51.99 0.68 -41.31
CA GLU A 542 -51.63 -0.70 -41.72
C GLU A 542 -50.10 -0.92 -41.71
N ILE A 543 -49.32 0.04 -42.21
CA ILE A 543 -47.85 -0.01 -42.18
C ILE A 543 -47.32 0.00 -40.74
N ARG A 544 -47.93 0.77 -39.82
CA ARG A 544 -47.57 0.77 -38.39
C ARG A 544 -47.78 -0.58 -37.73
N VAL A 545 -48.95 -1.20 -37.92
CA VAL A 545 -49.27 -2.52 -37.35
C VAL A 545 -48.28 -3.59 -37.84
N LEU A 546 -47.92 -3.57 -39.12
CA LEU A 546 -46.88 -4.46 -39.66
C LEU A 546 -45.50 -4.18 -39.06
N HIS A 547 -45.13 -2.91 -38.84
CA HIS A 547 -43.88 -2.54 -38.17
C HIS A 547 -43.82 -3.07 -36.73
N GLU A 548 -44.91 -2.95 -35.98
CA GLU A 548 -45.00 -3.37 -34.58
C GLU A 548 -44.93 -4.90 -34.44
N GLN A 549 -45.52 -5.65 -35.38
CA GLN A 549 -45.36 -7.11 -35.48
C GLN A 549 -43.90 -7.53 -35.77
N ILE A 550 -43.20 -6.81 -36.64
CA ILE A 550 -41.78 -7.06 -36.93
C ILE A 550 -40.90 -6.77 -35.70
N VAL A 551 -41.18 -5.67 -34.98
CA VAL A 551 -40.49 -5.34 -33.73
C VAL A 551 -40.68 -6.44 -32.67
N GLN A 552 -41.89 -6.97 -32.54
CA GLN A 552 -42.18 -8.05 -31.60
C GLN A 552 -41.45 -9.36 -31.96
N LEU A 553 -41.44 -9.77 -33.24
CA LEU A 553 -40.68 -10.94 -33.71
C LEU A 553 -39.16 -10.81 -33.48
N ASN A 554 -38.60 -9.61 -33.68
CA ASN A 554 -37.19 -9.34 -33.40
C ASN A 554 -36.87 -9.42 -31.89
N LYS A 555 -37.81 -9.03 -31.03
CA LYS A 555 -37.69 -9.11 -29.57
C LYS A 555 -37.66 -10.57 -29.09
N ASP A 556 -38.47 -11.43 -29.70
CA ASP A 556 -38.50 -12.86 -29.40
C ASP A 556 -37.24 -13.60 -29.89
N LEU A 557 -36.67 -13.19 -31.04
CA LEU A 557 -35.36 -13.68 -31.50
C LEU A 557 -34.24 -13.31 -30.52
N ALA A 558 -34.20 -12.05 -30.05
CA ALA A 558 -33.24 -11.63 -29.01
C ALA A 558 -33.41 -12.40 -27.68
N GLY A 559 -34.62 -12.87 -27.37
CA GLY A 559 -34.88 -13.79 -26.25
C GLY A 559 -34.21 -15.15 -26.43
N ARG A 560 -34.23 -15.72 -27.64
CA ARG A 560 -33.57 -17.00 -27.96
C ARG A 560 -32.05 -16.90 -27.92
N ASP A 561 -31.47 -15.80 -28.39
CA ASP A 561 -30.03 -15.59 -28.32
C ASP A 561 -29.53 -15.41 -26.88
N ARG A 562 -30.34 -14.79 -26.00
CA ARG A 562 -30.06 -14.75 -24.55
C ARG A 562 -30.07 -16.12 -23.90
N LEU A 563 -31.04 -16.98 -24.26
CA LEU A 563 -31.09 -18.36 -23.77
C LEU A 563 -29.88 -19.17 -24.26
N ARG A 564 -29.45 -19.00 -25.52
CA ARG A 564 -28.22 -19.63 -26.04
C ARG A 564 -26.98 -19.21 -25.24
N ALA A 565 -26.82 -17.91 -25.00
CA ALA A 565 -25.69 -17.39 -24.20
C ALA A 565 -25.75 -17.84 -22.72
N GLN A 566 -26.92 -18.18 -22.18
CA GLN A 566 -27.05 -18.79 -20.85
C GLN A 566 -26.63 -20.27 -20.86
N VAL A 567 -26.95 -21.02 -21.92
CA VAL A 567 -26.50 -22.41 -22.08
C VAL A 567 -24.97 -22.48 -22.25
N GLU A 568 -24.37 -21.66 -23.10
CA GLU A 568 -22.90 -21.56 -23.25
C GLU A 568 -22.21 -21.20 -21.92
N LYS A 569 -22.82 -20.33 -21.10
CA LYS A 569 -22.33 -20.04 -19.74
C LYS A 569 -22.41 -21.27 -18.83
N LEU A 570 -23.52 -22.02 -18.84
CA LEU A 570 -23.67 -23.23 -18.04
C LEU A 570 -22.63 -24.29 -18.42
N GLU A 571 -22.41 -24.52 -19.72
CA GLU A 571 -21.36 -25.41 -20.23
C GLU A 571 -19.97 -24.96 -19.77
N SER A 572 -19.66 -23.66 -19.84
CA SER A 572 -18.39 -23.11 -19.34
C SER A 572 -18.21 -23.31 -17.82
N THR A 573 -19.27 -23.16 -17.03
CA THR A 573 -19.23 -23.45 -15.59
C THR A 573 -19.09 -24.93 -15.29
N GLN A 574 -19.62 -25.81 -16.14
CA GLN A 574 -19.53 -27.26 -15.97
C GLN A 574 -18.10 -27.77 -16.26
N VAL A 575 -17.42 -27.21 -17.26
CA VAL A 575 -15.97 -27.42 -17.48
C VAL A 575 -15.15 -26.92 -16.28
N ARG A 576 -15.53 -25.77 -15.70
CA ARG A 576 -14.84 -25.21 -14.53
C ARG A 576 -15.03 -26.03 -13.27
N VAL A 577 -16.23 -26.57 -13.03
CA VAL A 577 -16.50 -27.51 -11.94
C VAL A 577 -15.66 -28.78 -12.11
N HIS A 578 -15.62 -29.34 -13.32
CA HIS A 578 -14.82 -30.54 -13.58
C HIS A 578 -13.31 -30.32 -13.36
N GLN A 579 -12.78 -29.15 -13.73
CA GLN A 579 -11.39 -28.79 -13.40
C GLN A 579 -11.16 -28.71 -11.89
N LEU A 580 -12.09 -28.14 -11.12
CA LEU A 580 -12.00 -28.06 -9.67
C LEU A 580 -12.11 -29.45 -9.00
N GLU A 581 -12.92 -30.35 -9.54
CA GLU A 581 -13.00 -31.75 -9.08
C GLU A 581 -11.67 -32.50 -9.26
N VAL A 582 -11.02 -32.33 -10.42
CA VAL A 582 -9.68 -32.89 -10.69
C VAL A 582 -8.63 -32.28 -9.75
N GLU A 583 -8.61 -30.95 -9.62
CA GLU A 583 -7.71 -30.22 -8.71
C GLU A 583 -7.89 -30.59 -7.23
N LEU A 584 -9.12 -30.93 -6.81
CA LEU A 584 -9.40 -31.44 -5.47
C LEU A 584 -8.93 -32.89 -5.31
N SER A 585 -9.14 -33.74 -6.32
CA SER A 585 -8.66 -35.12 -6.31
C SER A 585 -7.13 -35.21 -6.23
N ASP A 586 -6.41 -34.38 -6.98
CA ASP A 586 -4.95 -34.29 -6.95
C ASP A 586 -4.44 -33.77 -5.60
N ARG A 587 -5.11 -32.77 -5.01
CA ARG A 587 -4.79 -32.29 -3.64
C ARG A 587 -5.08 -33.36 -2.59
N GLU A 588 -6.18 -34.09 -2.69
CA GLU A 588 -6.47 -35.22 -1.80
C GLU A 588 -5.42 -36.33 -1.92
N ALA A 589 -4.97 -36.66 -3.13
CA ALA A 589 -3.91 -37.63 -3.35
C ALA A 589 -2.58 -37.17 -2.72
N ALA A 590 -2.23 -35.88 -2.88
CA ALA A 590 -1.08 -35.27 -2.22
C ALA A 590 -1.19 -35.33 -0.68
N HIS A 591 -2.34 -34.95 -0.10
CA HIS A 591 -2.58 -35.03 1.34
C HIS A 591 -2.55 -36.47 1.87
N ARG A 592 -3.12 -37.44 1.16
CA ARG A 592 -2.99 -38.87 1.53
C ARG A 592 -1.53 -39.33 1.52
N SER A 593 -0.71 -38.82 0.61
CA SER A 593 0.73 -39.13 0.58
C SER A 593 1.48 -38.54 1.76
N THR A 594 1.19 -37.30 2.17
CA THR A 594 1.84 -36.66 3.34
C THR A 594 1.37 -37.26 4.65
N ILE A 595 0.08 -37.61 4.78
CA ILE A 595 -0.44 -38.36 5.95
C ILE A 595 0.30 -39.69 6.10
N LYS A 596 0.47 -40.46 5.01
CA LYS A 596 1.20 -41.73 5.03
C LYS A 596 2.68 -41.57 5.40
N GLN A 597 3.32 -40.47 5.01
CA GLN A 597 4.69 -40.14 5.45
C GLN A 597 4.74 -39.76 6.94
N LEU A 598 3.75 -39.02 7.44
CA LEU A 598 3.63 -38.67 8.86
C LEU A 598 3.40 -39.91 9.72
N GLU A 599 2.51 -40.83 9.32
CA GLU A 599 2.29 -42.13 9.96
C GLU A 599 3.57 -42.98 10.02
N GLN A 600 4.37 -43.00 8.94
CA GLN A 600 5.68 -43.64 8.94
C GLN A 600 6.65 -42.97 9.93
N SER A 601 6.67 -41.64 10.01
CA SER A 601 7.50 -40.90 10.97
C SER A 601 7.08 -41.12 12.43
N ILE A 602 5.77 -41.27 12.69
CA ILE A 602 5.20 -41.54 14.01
C ILE A 602 5.55 -42.96 14.43
N THR A 603 5.29 -43.96 13.59
CA THR A 603 5.66 -45.36 13.90
C THR A 603 7.18 -45.56 14.10
N GLU A 604 8.03 -44.78 13.42
CA GLU A 604 9.47 -44.78 13.71
C GLU A 604 9.80 -44.11 15.06
N ARG A 605 9.12 -43.01 15.41
CA ARG A 605 9.25 -42.36 16.73
C ARG A 605 8.79 -43.29 17.85
N ASP A 606 7.65 -43.94 17.72
CA ASP A 606 7.12 -44.90 18.70
C ASP A 606 8.12 -46.06 18.90
N ARG A 607 8.70 -46.57 17.81
CA ARG A 607 9.78 -47.57 17.87
C ARG A 607 11.07 -47.07 18.54
N ARG A 608 11.37 -45.77 18.50
CA ARG A 608 12.48 -45.15 19.24
C ARG A 608 12.14 -44.96 20.71
N ILE A 609 10.91 -44.51 21.01
CA ILE A 609 10.37 -44.35 22.37
C ILE A 609 10.35 -45.70 23.09
N SER A 610 9.78 -46.76 22.51
CA SER A 610 9.78 -48.10 23.12
C SER A 610 11.18 -48.67 23.41
N LYS A 611 12.20 -48.27 22.63
CA LYS A 611 13.61 -48.63 22.92
C LYS A 611 14.18 -47.84 24.09
N PHE A 612 13.82 -46.56 24.18
CA PHE A 612 14.19 -45.70 25.31
C PHE A 612 13.52 -46.20 26.60
N ASP A 613 12.22 -46.51 26.57
CA ASP A 613 11.46 -47.05 27.70
C ASP A 613 12.04 -48.38 28.18
N ALA A 614 12.39 -49.30 27.26
CA ALA A 614 13.07 -50.54 27.61
C ALA A 614 14.44 -50.30 28.27
N SER A 615 15.17 -49.26 27.86
CA SER A 615 16.43 -48.85 28.50
C SER A 615 16.21 -48.21 29.88
N ALA A 616 15.14 -47.43 30.04
CA ALA A 616 14.77 -46.80 31.30
C ALA A 616 14.33 -47.83 32.35
N VAL A 617 13.51 -48.82 31.95
CA VAL A 617 13.15 -49.97 32.80
C VAL A 617 14.41 -50.74 33.22
N ALA A 618 15.32 -51.05 32.29
CA ALA A 618 16.57 -51.73 32.60
C ALA A 618 17.54 -50.92 33.50
N GLN A 619 17.37 -49.58 33.60
CA GLN A 619 18.07 -48.74 34.58
C GLN A 619 17.33 -48.71 35.93
N ALA A 620 16.01 -48.67 35.93
CA ALA A 620 15.18 -48.74 37.13
C ALA A 620 15.39 -50.06 37.89
N ASP A 621 15.44 -51.20 37.19
CA ASP A 621 15.73 -52.52 37.78
C ASP A 621 17.11 -52.56 38.45
N LYS A 622 18.12 -51.93 37.84
CA LYS A 622 19.47 -51.82 38.42
C LYS A 622 19.51 -50.92 39.65
N LEU A 623 18.80 -49.79 39.63
CA LEU A 623 18.64 -48.92 40.79
C LEU A 623 17.92 -49.64 41.93
N HIS A 624 16.85 -50.38 41.63
CA HIS A 624 16.11 -51.14 42.63
C HIS A 624 16.98 -52.25 43.25
N GLY A 625 17.76 -52.97 42.44
CA GLY A 625 18.73 -53.96 42.93
C GLY A 625 19.81 -53.34 43.84
N ALA A 626 20.33 -52.16 43.50
CA ALA A 626 21.27 -51.43 44.36
C ALA A 626 20.61 -50.96 45.66
N GLN A 627 19.34 -50.53 45.61
CA GLN A 627 18.59 -50.05 46.78
C GLN A 627 18.27 -51.18 47.76
N GLN A 628 17.93 -52.38 47.26
CA GLN A 628 17.79 -53.60 48.07
C GLN A 628 19.12 -54.03 48.72
N ALA A 629 20.25 -53.87 48.01
CA ALA A 629 21.58 -54.14 48.56
C ALA A 629 21.94 -53.17 49.70
N CYS A 630 21.57 -51.88 49.59
CA CYS A 630 21.73 -50.93 50.70
C CYS A 630 20.85 -51.30 51.91
N GLN A 631 19.57 -51.63 51.71
CA GLN A 631 18.65 -52.00 52.80
C GLN A 631 19.11 -53.27 53.55
N THR A 632 19.66 -54.26 52.84
CA THR A 632 20.22 -55.46 53.48
C THR A 632 21.52 -55.17 54.23
N ALA A 633 22.34 -54.22 53.77
CA ALA A 633 23.50 -53.74 54.52
C ALA A 633 23.12 -52.94 55.78
N GLU A 634 22.07 -52.11 55.72
CA GLU A 634 21.53 -51.39 56.88
C GLU A 634 20.98 -52.37 57.93
N GLN A 635 20.22 -53.39 57.52
CA GLN A 635 19.74 -54.45 58.41
C GLN A 635 20.90 -55.21 59.08
N ALA A 636 21.97 -55.50 58.32
CA ALA A 636 23.17 -56.13 58.89
C ALA A 636 23.90 -55.21 59.90
N GLN A 637 23.92 -53.89 59.68
CA GLN A 637 24.48 -52.95 60.65
C GLN A 637 23.66 -52.86 61.95
N GLU A 638 22.33 -52.91 61.90
CA GLU A 638 21.51 -52.92 63.11
C GLU A 638 21.69 -54.22 63.92
N VAL A 639 21.82 -55.37 63.25
CA VAL A 639 22.17 -56.64 63.93
C VAL A 639 23.54 -56.53 64.62
N LEU A 640 24.56 -55.99 63.95
CA LEU A 640 25.90 -55.79 64.53
C LEU A 640 25.89 -54.78 65.69
N LYS A 641 25.04 -53.74 65.66
CA LYS A 641 24.88 -52.81 66.79
C LYS A 641 24.30 -53.51 68.01
N GLU A 642 23.32 -54.38 67.83
CA GLU A 642 22.70 -55.12 68.93
C GLU A 642 23.64 -56.21 69.48
N GLU A 643 24.45 -56.86 68.64
CA GLU A 643 25.54 -57.73 69.10
C GLU A 643 26.58 -56.96 69.94
N ILE A 644 27.00 -55.76 69.50
CA ILE A 644 27.91 -54.89 70.27
C ILE A 644 27.26 -54.44 71.59
N ARG A 645 25.94 -54.22 71.62
CA ARG A 645 25.20 -53.91 72.84
C ARG A 645 25.22 -55.08 73.82
N VAL A 646 24.88 -56.29 73.37
CA VAL A 646 24.90 -57.51 74.19
C VAL A 646 26.30 -57.79 74.73
N LEU A 647 27.35 -57.59 73.92
CA LEU A 647 28.75 -57.72 74.37
C LEU A 647 29.12 -56.67 75.43
N ARG A 648 28.62 -55.44 75.34
CA ARG A 648 28.82 -54.42 76.38
C ARG A 648 28.08 -54.76 77.68
N ASP A 649 26.86 -55.28 77.59
CA ASP A 649 26.07 -55.72 78.75
C ASP A 649 26.69 -56.97 79.41
N GLN A 650 27.37 -57.83 78.65
CA GLN A 650 28.18 -58.92 79.22
C GLN A 650 29.46 -58.40 79.91
N ILE A 651 30.10 -57.36 79.37
CA ILE A 651 31.26 -56.73 80.01
C ILE A 651 30.88 -56.02 81.31
N THR A 652 29.71 -55.36 81.39
CA THR A 652 29.23 -54.77 82.65
C THR A 652 28.90 -55.84 83.68
N GLN A 653 28.23 -56.93 83.30
CA GLN A 653 27.98 -58.07 84.21
C GLN A 653 29.28 -58.73 84.72
N LEU A 654 30.29 -58.87 83.86
CA LEU A 654 31.62 -59.37 84.27
C LEU A 654 32.35 -58.40 85.22
N ASN A 655 32.16 -57.09 85.05
CA ASN A 655 32.74 -56.07 85.94
C ASN A 655 32.01 -55.99 87.29
N GLU A 656 30.69 -56.20 87.33
CA GLU A 656 29.94 -56.34 88.59
C GLU A 656 30.40 -57.58 89.37
N GLY A 657 30.70 -58.69 88.69
CA GLY A 657 31.30 -59.89 89.30
C GLY A 657 32.73 -59.71 89.85
N LEU A 658 33.43 -58.62 89.53
CA LEU A 658 34.74 -58.30 90.11
C LEU A 658 34.64 -57.60 91.48
N ALA A 659 33.46 -57.11 91.87
CA ALA A 659 33.23 -56.49 93.18
C ALA A 659 33.27 -57.49 94.35
N ASP A 660 32.99 -58.78 94.10
CA ASP A 660 33.00 -59.82 95.14
C ASP A 660 34.42 -60.21 95.62
N ARG A 661 35.49 -59.65 95.02
CA ARG A 661 36.87 -59.97 95.42
C ARG A 661 37.32 -59.32 96.73
N ASP A 662 36.60 -58.32 97.25
CA ASP A 662 36.91 -57.70 98.54
C ASP A 662 36.18 -58.34 99.73
N GLN A 663 35.16 -59.18 99.50
CA GLN A 663 34.55 -59.97 100.57
C GLN A 663 35.47 -61.11 101.07
N LEU A 664 36.49 -61.48 100.29
CA LEU A 664 37.55 -62.42 100.71
C LEU A 664 38.69 -61.79 101.51
N ARG A 665 38.70 -60.46 101.72
CA ARG A 665 39.69 -59.78 102.58
C ARG A 665 39.26 -59.67 104.05
N ALA A 666 38.00 -59.98 104.36
CA ALA A 666 37.42 -59.87 105.71
C ALA A 666 37.58 -61.11 106.61
N GLN A 667 38.20 -62.21 106.11
CA GLN A 667 38.34 -63.47 106.87
C GLN A 667 39.78 -63.80 107.33
N VAL A 668 40.73 -62.87 107.25
CA VAL A 668 42.12 -63.05 107.75
C VAL A 668 42.29 -62.48 109.16
N LYS A 669 41.34 -62.74 110.06
CA LYS A 669 41.42 -62.33 111.49
C LYS A 669 41.14 -63.47 112.48
N LYS A 670 41.48 -64.72 112.11
CA LYS A 670 41.52 -65.89 113.00
C LYS A 670 42.57 -66.89 112.51
N LEU A 671 43.79 -66.85 113.07
CA LEU A 671 44.72 -67.99 113.33
C LEU A 671 46.18 -67.52 113.59
N GLU A 672 46.41 -66.78 114.68
CA GLU A 672 47.74 -66.70 115.32
C GLU A 672 47.64 -67.00 116.83
N SER A 673 46.98 -68.12 117.15
CA SER A 673 46.93 -68.70 118.50
C SER A 673 47.95 -69.84 118.61
N ALA A 674 49.23 -69.50 118.79
CA ALA A 674 50.30 -70.47 119.04
C ALA A 674 51.53 -69.87 119.75
N ARG A 675 51.33 -69.05 120.79
CA ARG A 675 52.42 -68.68 121.73
C ARG A 675 52.07 -68.85 123.22
N ASP A 676 51.03 -69.66 123.49
CA ASP A 676 50.57 -70.09 124.81
C ASP A 676 51.54 -71.07 125.50
N ARG A 677 52.77 -70.62 125.77
CA ARG A 677 53.78 -71.44 126.46
C ARG A 677 54.74 -70.68 127.38
N VAL A 678 54.43 -69.41 127.67
CA VAL A 678 55.18 -68.56 128.61
C VAL A 678 54.33 -68.15 129.81
N HIS A 679 53.11 -67.67 129.58
CA HIS A 679 52.20 -67.20 130.67
C HIS A 679 51.73 -68.29 131.66
N GLN A 680 51.90 -69.58 131.34
CA GLN A 680 51.67 -70.66 132.31
C GLN A 680 52.69 -70.70 133.47
N LEU A 681 53.78 -69.90 133.42
CA LEU A 681 54.74 -69.75 134.52
C LEU A 681 54.55 -68.45 135.33
N GLU A 682 53.73 -67.51 134.87
CA GLU A 682 53.54 -66.20 135.53
C GLU A 682 52.34 -66.19 136.49
N VAL A 683 51.49 -67.23 136.45
CA VAL A 683 50.37 -67.44 137.38
C VAL A 683 50.84 -67.77 138.82
N GLU A 684 52.06 -68.30 139.01
CA GLU A 684 52.56 -68.68 140.36
C GLU A 684 53.27 -67.54 141.12
N LEU A 685 53.56 -66.40 140.48
CA LEU A 685 54.19 -65.24 141.13
C LEU A 685 53.20 -64.14 141.58
N SER A 686 51.90 -64.32 141.33
CA SER A 686 50.85 -63.35 141.71
C SER A 686 50.58 -63.25 143.22
N ASP A 687 51.05 -64.20 144.04
CA ASP A 687 50.46 -64.44 145.36
C ASP A 687 51.24 -63.93 146.59
N ARG A 688 52.38 -63.22 146.43
CA ARG A 688 53.21 -62.85 147.62
C ARG A 688 53.71 -61.41 147.82
N GLU A 689 53.79 -60.54 146.82
CA GLU A 689 54.41 -59.19 147.03
C GLU A 689 53.47 -57.99 146.76
N ALA A 690 52.16 -58.23 146.75
CA ALA A 690 51.15 -57.27 146.32
C ALA A 690 51.02 -55.95 147.13
N VAL A 691 51.33 -55.91 148.44
CA VAL A 691 50.49 -55.08 149.33
C VAL A 691 51.05 -53.69 149.73
N HIS A 692 52.36 -53.43 149.74
CA HIS A 692 52.90 -52.31 150.55
C HIS A 692 53.82 -51.26 149.90
N ARG A 693 53.90 -51.18 148.56
CA ARG A 693 54.57 -50.03 147.88
C ARG A 693 53.76 -49.32 146.78
N GLY A 694 52.64 -49.91 146.34
CA GLY A 694 51.84 -49.38 145.22
C GLY A 694 51.03 -48.10 145.50
N THR A 695 50.76 -47.75 146.76
CA THR A 695 49.76 -46.71 147.11
C THR A 695 50.30 -45.28 147.22
N ILE A 696 51.60 -45.05 147.10
CA ILE A 696 52.20 -43.69 147.24
C ILE A 696 52.75 -43.16 145.91
N GLN A 697 53.36 -43.99 145.06
CA GLN A 697 53.87 -43.55 143.74
C GLN A 697 52.76 -43.23 142.71
N GLN A 698 51.54 -43.73 142.91
CA GLN A 698 50.42 -43.54 141.97
C GLN A 698 49.82 -42.12 141.98
N LEU A 699 50.04 -41.32 143.03
CA LEU A 699 49.53 -39.95 143.08
C LEU A 699 50.42 -38.96 142.32
N GLU A 700 51.74 -39.15 142.33
CA GLU A 700 52.70 -38.27 141.64
C GLU A 700 52.66 -38.44 140.11
N GLN A 701 52.39 -39.64 139.60
CA GLN A 701 52.23 -39.90 138.17
C GLN A 701 50.96 -39.26 137.56
N SER A 702 49.90 -39.09 138.37
CA SER A 702 48.60 -38.56 137.92
C SER A 702 48.61 -37.08 137.49
N ILE A 703 49.65 -36.33 137.89
CA ILE A 703 49.82 -34.91 137.53
C ILE A 703 50.52 -34.80 136.17
N ALA A 704 51.55 -35.63 135.92
CA ALA A 704 52.30 -35.65 134.65
C ALA A 704 51.44 -36.05 133.43
N GLU A 705 50.38 -36.85 133.63
CA GLU A 705 49.44 -37.20 132.55
C GLU A 705 48.45 -36.06 132.20
N ARG A 706 48.23 -35.07 133.08
CA ARG A 706 47.34 -33.94 132.78
C ARG A 706 48.00 -32.92 131.87
N ASP A 707 49.28 -32.61 132.10
CA ASP A 707 50.02 -31.65 131.28
C ASP A 707 50.25 -32.17 129.85
N ARG A 708 50.43 -33.48 129.68
CA ARG A 708 50.56 -34.11 128.35
C ARG A 708 49.29 -33.98 127.49
N ARG A 709 48.10 -34.04 128.11
CA ARG A 709 46.81 -33.95 127.39
C ARG A 709 46.47 -32.54 126.90
N VAL A 710 46.99 -31.48 127.54
CA VAL A 710 46.78 -30.10 127.06
C VAL A 710 47.51 -29.89 125.72
N SER A 711 48.75 -30.36 125.63
CA SER A 711 49.56 -30.24 124.40
C SER A 711 49.00 -31.04 123.20
N GLU A 712 48.20 -32.08 123.44
CA GLU A 712 47.51 -32.84 122.38
C GLU A 712 46.30 -32.07 121.84
N PHE A 713 45.56 -31.34 122.68
CA PHE A 713 44.44 -30.48 122.25
C PHE A 713 44.90 -29.29 121.39
N ASP A 714 46.01 -28.63 121.74
CA ASP A 714 46.55 -27.52 120.95
C ASP A 714 46.99 -27.96 119.54
N SER A 715 47.46 -29.20 119.39
CA SER A 715 47.82 -29.77 118.08
C SER A 715 46.62 -30.09 117.18
N LEU A 716 45.48 -30.47 117.77
CA LEU A 716 44.23 -30.72 117.04
C LEU A 716 43.54 -29.42 116.61
N ALA A 717 43.64 -28.37 117.42
CA ALA A 717 43.11 -27.04 117.08
C ALA A 717 43.86 -26.41 115.89
N ALA A 718 45.17 -26.63 115.78
CA ALA A 718 45.97 -26.19 114.63
C ALA A 718 45.57 -26.92 113.34
N ALA A 719 45.47 -28.25 113.37
CA ALA A 719 45.10 -29.04 112.20
C ALA A 719 43.70 -28.71 111.65
N GLN A 720 42.74 -28.37 112.53
CA GLN A 720 41.41 -27.94 112.11
C GLN A 720 41.38 -26.50 111.53
N ALA A 721 42.36 -25.66 111.83
CA ALA A 721 42.47 -24.34 111.21
C ALA A 721 42.95 -24.44 109.75
N ASP A 722 43.93 -25.30 109.48
CA ASP A 722 44.46 -25.56 108.14
C ASP A 722 43.38 -26.18 107.22
N GLU A 723 42.63 -27.18 107.70
CA GLU A 723 41.54 -27.82 106.94
C GLU A 723 40.38 -26.84 106.60
N VAL A 724 40.10 -25.87 107.48
CA VAL A 724 39.13 -24.80 107.22
C VAL A 724 39.67 -23.77 106.21
N GLN A 725 40.99 -23.55 106.16
CA GLN A 725 41.59 -22.63 105.19
C GLN A 725 41.64 -23.27 103.79
N ASP A 726 42.06 -24.53 103.67
CA ASP A 726 42.05 -25.29 102.41
C ASP A 726 40.64 -25.37 101.79
N THR A 727 39.61 -25.59 102.61
CA THR A 727 38.21 -25.63 102.14
C THR A 727 37.66 -24.26 101.73
N LEU A 728 38.16 -23.16 102.31
CA LEU A 728 37.82 -21.80 101.86
C LEU A 728 38.53 -21.43 100.54
N GLU A 729 39.75 -21.89 100.31
CA GLU A 729 40.46 -21.69 99.04
C GLU A 729 39.87 -22.56 97.90
N ALA A 730 39.43 -23.78 98.21
CA ALA A 730 38.64 -24.61 97.30
C ALA A 730 37.29 -23.96 96.93
N CYS A 731 36.60 -23.32 97.89
CA CYS A 731 35.38 -22.56 97.60
C CYS A 731 35.64 -21.35 96.69
N ARG A 732 36.69 -20.57 96.94
CA ARG A 732 37.05 -19.39 96.13
C ARG A 732 37.41 -19.76 94.69
N THR A 733 38.17 -20.83 94.49
CA THR A 733 38.52 -21.32 93.14
C THR A 733 37.29 -21.85 92.39
N ALA A 734 36.35 -22.51 93.09
CA ALA A 734 35.07 -22.91 92.52
C ALA A 734 34.15 -21.72 92.15
N GLU A 735 34.16 -20.63 92.94
CA GLU A 735 33.45 -19.39 92.60
C GLU A 735 34.07 -18.69 91.37
N GLN A 736 35.40 -18.59 91.30
CA GLN A 736 36.09 -18.05 90.12
C GLN A 736 35.78 -18.86 88.85
N ALA A 737 35.79 -20.20 88.93
CA ALA A 737 35.40 -21.06 87.81
C ALA A 737 33.94 -20.86 87.39
N ARG A 738 33.02 -20.59 88.33
CA ARG A 738 31.61 -20.29 88.04
C ARG A 738 31.42 -18.94 87.34
N GLU A 739 32.20 -17.91 87.68
CA GLU A 739 32.12 -16.62 86.96
C GLU A 739 32.69 -16.75 85.53
N VAL A 740 33.77 -17.51 85.33
CA VAL A 740 34.26 -17.83 83.97
C VAL A 740 33.18 -18.55 83.17
N GLN A 741 32.55 -19.59 83.72
CA GLN A 741 31.45 -20.32 83.05
C GLN A 741 30.23 -19.44 82.76
N LYS A 742 29.91 -18.46 83.62
CA LYS A 742 28.81 -17.51 83.34
C LYS A 742 29.14 -16.62 82.14
N GLU A 743 30.37 -16.15 82.03
CA GLU A 743 30.79 -15.30 80.90
C GLU A 743 30.91 -16.12 79.61
N GLU A 744 31.39 -17.36 79.66
CA GLU A 744 31.33 -18.30 78.53
C GLU A 744 29.88 -18.54 78.06
N ILE A 745 28.95 -18.79 79.00
CA ILE A 745 27.51 -18.94 78.69
C ILE A 745 26.92 -17.65 78.11
N ARG A 746 27.39 -16.47 78.56
CA ARG A 746 26.98 -15.17 78.00
C ARG A 746 27.44 -15.01 76.56
N VAL A 747 28.72 -15.26 76.28
CA VAL A 747 29.30 -15.19 74.93
C VAL A 747 28.61 -16.19 74.00
N LEU A 748 28.36 -17.43 74.44
CA LEU A 748 27.62 -18.42 73.66
C LEU A 748 26.18 -17.99 73.37
N ARG A 749 25.48 -17.35 74.33
CA ARG A 749 24.13 -16.80 74.09
C ARG A 749 24.15 -15.65 73.09
N GLU A 750 25.17 -14.80 73.12
CA GLU A 750 25.33 -13.69 72.19
C GLU A 750 25.67 -14.18 70.76
N GLN A 751 26.53 -15.21 70.65
CA GLN A 751 26.79 -15.92 69.39
C GLN A 751 25.52 -16.60 68.84
N ILE A 752 24.72 -17.27 69.68
CA ILE A 752 23.44 -17.87 69.26
C ILE A 752 22.45 -16.79 68.81
N ALA A 753 22.38 -15.65 69.50
CA ALA A 753 21.52 -14.53 69.09
C ALA A 753 21.94 -13.95 67.73
N GLN A 754 23.25 -13.83 67.48
CA GLN A 754 23.80 -13.38 66.20
C GLN A 754 23.51 -14.39 65.08
N LEU A 755 23.75 -15.69 65.31
CA LEU A 755 23.42 -16.76 64.35
C LEU A 755 21.92 -16.80 64.00
N ASN A 756 21.04 -16.59 64.98
CA ASN A 756 19.59 -16.52 64.75
C ASN A 756 19.19 -15.29 63.89
N LYS A 757 19.88 -14.16 64.06
CA LYS A 757 19.69 -12.96 63.24
C LYS A 757 20.16 -13.20 61.80
N ASP A 758 21.28 -13.90 61.62
CA ASP A 758 21.83 -14.24 60.31
C ASP A 758 20.96 -15.29 59.58
N LEU A 759 20.36 -16.25 60.30
CA LEU A 759 19.34 -17.17 59.78
C LEU A 759 18.10 -16.41 59.28
N ALA A 760 17.58 -15.45 60.05
CA ALA A 760 16.47 -14.59 59.58
C ALA A 760 16.85 -13.73 58.36
N GLY A 761 18.13 -13.40 58.18
CA GLY A 761 18.66 -12.81 56.95
C GLY A 761 18.60 -13.78 55.76
N ARG A 762 19.02 -15.03 55.95
CA ARG A 762 18.96 -16.09 54.92
C ARG A 762 17.53 -16.41 54.47
N ASP A 763 16.56 -16.42 55.38
CA ASP A 763 15.17 -16.69 55.02
C ASP A 763 14.54 -15.53 54.23
N ARG A 764 14.94 -14.28 54.51
CA ARG A 764 14.56 -13.13 53.67
C ARG A 764 15.18 -13.21 52.28
N LEU A 765 16.44 -13.61 52.17
CA LEU A 765 17.10 -13.83 50.88
C LEU A 765 16.42 -14.97 50.11
N ARG A 766 16.05 -16.07 50.77
CA ARG A 766 15.29 -17.17 50.15
C ARG A 766 13.95 -16.69 49.58
N ALA A 767 13.20 -15.90 50.34
CA ALA A 767 11.94 -15.32 49.88
C ALA A 767 12.11 -14.27 48.76
N GLN A 768 13.30 -13.70 48.58
CA GLN A 768 13.64 -12.86 47.42
C GLN A 768 14.03 -13.72 46.22
N VAL A 769 14.76 -14.82 46.42
CA VAL A 769 15.10 -15.80 45.37
C VAL A 769 13.84 -16.46 44.81
N GLU A 770 12.91 -16.95 45.64
CA GLU A 770 11.62 -17.51 45.18
C GLU A 770 10.80 -16.50 44.34
N LYS A 771 10.87 -15.21 44.67
CA LYS A 771 10.25 -14.16 43.85
C LYS A 771 10.98 -13.97 42.52
N LEU A 772 12.31 -13.95 42.51
CA LEU A 772 13.11 -13.85 41.29
C LEU A 772 12.92 -15.08 40.38
N GLU A 773 12.84 -16.28 40.94
CA GLU A 773 12.49 -17.51 40.22
C GLU A 773 11.09 -17.40 39.62
N SER A 774 10.10 -16.89 40.37
CA SER A 774 8.75 -16.67 39.83
C SER A 774 8.72 -15.65 38.69
N THR A 775 9.54 -14.58 38.75
CA THR A 775 9.65 -13.62 37.64
C THR A 775 10.46 -14.19 36.47
N GLN A 776 11.46 -15.04 36.73
CA GLN A 776 12.25 -15.71 35.69
C GLN A 776 11.43 -16.74 34.92
N VAL A 777 10.57 -17.51 35.58
CA VAL A 777 9.56 -18.37 34.93
C VAL A 777 8.61 -17.53 34.06
N ARG A 778 8.21 -16.34 34.53
CA ARG A 778 7.33 -15.45 33.77
C ARG A 778 8.03 -14.82 32.55
N VAL A 779 9.31 -14.44 32.68
CA VAL A 779 10.14 -13.99 31.55
C VAL A 779 10.28 -15.11 30.53
N HIS A 780 10.60 -16.34 30.98
CA HIS A 780 10.73 -17.47 30.06
C HIS A 780 9.43 -17.82 29.32
N GLN A 781 8.27 -17.70 29.97
CA GLN A 781 6.97 -17.81 29.28
C GLN A 781 6.80 -16.75 28.20
N LEU A 782 7.20 -15.50 28.48
CA LEU A 782 7.11 -14.39 27.51
C LEU A 782 8.11 -14.56 26.35
N GLU A 783 9.31 -15.09 26.60
CA GLU A 783 10.30 -15.45 25.56
C GLU A 783 9.75 -16.52 24.61
N VAL A 784 9.13 -17.57 25.15
CA VAL A 784 8.48 -18.62 24.34
C VAL A 784 7.31 -18.04 23.54
N GLU A 785 6.45 -17.24 24.18
CA GLU A 785 5.35 -16.53 23.52
C GLU A 785 5.78 -15.55 22.41
N LEU A 786 6.96 -14.94 22.55
CA LEU A 786 7.56 -14.08 21.51
C LEU A 786 8.16 -14.92 20.38
N SER A 787 8.88 -15.99 20.70
CA SER A 787 9.41 -16.94 19.72
C SER A 787 8.31 -17.58 18.87
N ASP A 788 7.18 -17.96 19.47
CA ASP A 788 6.04 -18.52 18.75
C ASP A 788 5.34 -17.48 17.86
N ARG A 789 5.22 -16.22 18.32
CA ARG A 789 4.72 -15.11 17.50
C ARG A 789 5.68 -14.79 16.35
N GLU A 790 6.98 -14.78 16.58
CA GLU A 790 7.99 -14.63 15.52
C GLU A 790 7.92 -15.76 14.49
N ALA A 791 7.75 -17.01 14.94
CA ALA A 791 7.58 -18.15 14.04
C ALA A 791 6.31 -17.99 13.18
N ALA A 792 5.20 -17.54 13.78
CA ALA A 792 3.98 -17.22 13.06
C ALA A 792 4.20 -16.09 12.03
N HIS A 793 4.84 -14.98 12.41
CA HIS A 793 5.16 -13.87 11.51
C HIS A 793 6.11 -14.28 10.37
N ARG A 794 7.12 -15.13 10.65
CA ARG A 794 7.99 -15.71 9.61
C ARG A 794 7.22 -16.60 8.64
N SER A 795 6.15 -17.28 9.10
CA SER A 795 5.28 -18.08 8.23
C SER A 795 4.40 -17.21 7.32
N THR A 796 3.81 -16.12 7.84
CA THR A 796 2.99 -15.21 7.04
C THR A 796 3.83 -14.42 6.04
N ILE A 797 5.04 -13.99 6.42
CA ILE A 797 6.00 -13.35 5.50
C ILE A 797 6.32 -14.28 4.33
N LYS A 798 6.69 -15.54 4.59
CA LYS A 798 6.94 -16.53 3.51
C LYS A 798 5.72 -16.76 2.60
N GLN A 799 4.51 -16.70 3.15
CA GLN A 799 3.29 -16.85 2.37
C GLN A 799 3.02 -15.61 1.49
N ILE A 800 3.33 -14.41 1.99
CA ILE A 800 3.29 -13.16 1.23
C ILE A 800 4.36 -13.16 0.13
N GLU A 801 5.61 -13.50 0.43
CA GLU A 801 6.71 -13.63 -0.53
C GLU A 801 6.35 -14.58 -1.68
N LYS A 802 5.75 -15.74 -1.36
CA LYS A 802 5.26 -16.67 -2.37
C LYS A 802 4.16 -16.05 -3.24
N SER A 803 3.20 -15.33 -2.65
CA SER A 803 2.13 -14.65 -3.39
C SER A 803 2.64 -13.51 -4.27
N LEU A 804 3.73 -12.85 -3.88
CA LEU A 804 4.41 -11.84 -4.69
C LEU A 804 5.15 -12.49 -5.86
N ALA A 805 5.92 -13.55 -5.63
CA ALA A 805 6.59 -14.30 -6.71
C ALA A 805 5.59 -14.89 -7.73
N GLU A 806 4.42 -15.37 -7.28
CA GLU A 806 3.33 -15.81 -8.17
C GLU A 806 2.71 -14.65 -8.96
N ARG A 807 2.65 -13.43 -8.40
CA ARG A 807 2.21 -12.22 -9.09
C ARG A 807 3.24 -11.71 -10.09
N ASP A 808 4.52 -11.66 -9.72
CA ASP A 808 5.61 -11.19 -10.57
C ASP A 808 5.76 -12.09 -11.80
N ARG A 809 5.72 -13.41 -11.61
CA ARG A 809 5.66 -14.38 -12.72
C ARG A 809 4.46 -14.14 -13.65
N ARG A 810 3.29 -13.81 -13.09
CA ARG A 810 2.09 -13.53 -13.89
C ARG A 810 2.17 -12.18 -14.61
N ILE A 811 2.92 -11.21 -14.07
CA ILE A 811 3.27 -9.97 -14.77
C ILE A 811 4.22 -10.28 -15.93
N GLU A 812 5.26 -11.09 -15.74
CA GLU A 812 6.16 -11.55 -16.82
C GLU A 812 5.40 -12.27 -17.94
N GLU A 813 4.44 -13.15 -17.60
CA GLU A 813 3.55 -13.83 -18.57
C GLU A 813 2.66 -12.86 -19.36
N LEU A 814 2.39 -11.65 -18.84
CA LEU A 814 1.61 -10.59 -19.50
C LEU A 814 2.47 -9.59 -20.29
N VAL A 815 3.79 -9.56 -20.13
CA VAL A 815 4.67 -8.68 -20.92
C VAL A 815 4.59 -8.98 -22.44
N PRO A 816 4.59 -10.24 -22.91
CA PRO A 816 4.42 -10.57 -24.33
C PRO A 816 3.08 -10.10 -24.91
N THR A 817 1.97 -10.23 -24.15
CA THR A 817 0.65 -9.79 -24.63
C THR A 817 0.52 -8.28 -24.66
N ALA A 818 1.13 -7.56 -23.70
CA ALA A 818 1.24 -6.10 -23.74
C ALA A 818 2.07 -5.59 -24.93
N ASN A 819 3.13 -6.31 -25.32
CA ASN A 819 3.91 -6.01 -26.52
C ASN A 819 3.11 -6.27 -27.81
N LEU A 820 2.41 -7.40 -27.90
CA LEU A 820 1.53 -7.70 -29.03
C LEU A 820 0.39 -6.66 -29.18
N LEU A 821 -0.21 -6.22 -28.07
CA LEU A 821 -1.19 -5.13 -28.07
C LEU A 821 -0.58 -3.80 -28.54
N ARG A 822 0.68 -3.53 -28.21
CA ARG A 822 1.41 -2.34 -28.69
C ARG A 822 1.64 -2.41 -30.21
N GLU A 823 2.04 -3.57 -30.72
CA GLU A 823 2.21 -3.83 -32.16
C GLU A 823 0.88 -3.66 -32.91
N LYS A 824 -0.21 -4.27 -32.42
CA LYS A 824 -1.55 -4.07 -33.00
C LYS A 824 -2.04 -2.63 -32.89
N GLY A 825 -1.67 -1.91 -31.82
CA GLY A 825 -1.88 -0.47 -31.70
C GLY A 825 -1.10 0.35 -32.74
N THR A 826 0.08 -0.11 -33.18
CA THR A 826 0.81 0.53 -34.30
C THR A 826 0.20 0.20 -35.66
N GLU A 827 -0.18 -1.06 -35.90
CA GLU A 827 -0.90 -1.46 -37.12
C GLU A 827 -2.20 -0.67 -37.30
N LEU A 828 -3.01 -0.53 -36.24
CA LEU A 828 -4.25 0.25 -36.26
C LEU A 828 -3.99 1.72 -36.63
N LYS A 829 -2.95 2.35 -36.08
CA LYS A 829 -2.57 3.73 -36.44
C LYS A 829 -2.11 3.87 -37.91
N GLU A 830 -1.54 2.82 -38.50
CA GLU A 830 -1.24 2.82 -39.94
C GLU A 830 -2.50 2.64 -40.79
N TRP A 831 -3.44 1.80 -40.37
CA TRP A 831 -4.74 1.65 -41.02
C TRP A 831 -5.58 2.93 -40.93
N GLU A 832 -5.61 3.61 -39.78
CA GLU A 832 -6.23 4.92 -39.60
C GLU A 832 -5.62 5.97 -40.54
N LYS A 833 -4.29 6.00 -40.68
CA LYS A 833 -3.60 6.89 -41.63
C LYS A 833 -3.93 6.57 -43.09
N LYS A 834 -4.02 5.29 -43.47
CA LYS A 834 -4.44 4.86 -44.82
C LYS A 834 -5.89 5.28 -45.09
N TYR A 835 -6.81 5.00 -44.18
CA TYR A 835 -8.21 5.38 -44.29
C TYR A 835 -8.42 6.89 -44.30
N ALA A 836 -7.65 7.65 -43.51
CA ALA A 836 -7.70 9.11 -43.55
C ALA A 836 -7.28 9.69 -44.91
N ARG A 837 -6.33 9.04 -45.62
CA ARG A 837 -5.94 9.41 -46.99
C ARG A 837 -7.03 9.12 -48.00
N THR A 838 -7.59 7.90 -48.02
CA THR A 838 -8.67 7.56 -48.96
C THR A 838 -9.92 8.42 -48.73
N VAL A 839 -10.25 8.74 -47.47
CA VAL A 839 -11.31 9.71 -47.14
C VAL A 839 -10.98 11.14 -47.61
N GLN A 840 -9.71 11.55 -47.66
CA GLN A 840 -9.32 12.83 -48.25
C GLN A 840 -9.39 12.81 -49.79
N GLU A 841 -8.94 11.73 -50.42
CA GLU A 841 -9.02 11.50 -51.86
C GLU A 841 -10.49 11.57 -52.32
N HIS A 842 -11.39 10.78 -51.73
CA HIS A 842 -12.83 10.83 -52.03
C HIS A 842 -13.48 12.19 -51.73
N LYS A 843 -13.02 12.94 -50.70
CA LYS A 843 -13.49 14.32 -50.49
C LYS A 843 -13.06 15.25 -51.63
N SER A 844 -11.86 15.08 -52.17
CA SER A 844 -11.40 15.86 -53.32
C SER A 844 -12.19 15.52 -54.60
N GLU A 845 -12.50 14.23 -54.82
CA GLU A 845 -13.35 13.77 -55.91
C GLU A 845 -14.78 14.33 -55.80
N VAL A 846 -15.37 14.31 -54.61
CA VAL A 846 -16.71 14.90 -54.36
C VAL A 846 -16.72 16.41 -54.62
N VAL A 847 -15.66 17.14 -54.24
CA VAL A 847 -15.56 18.58 -54.56
C VAL A 847 -15.45 18.80 -56.07
N GLN A 848 -14.65 18.01 -56.79
CA GLN A 848 -14.56 18.09 -58.26
C GLN A 848 -15.90 17.79 -58.94
N LEU A 849 -16.64 16.78 -58.47
CA LEU A 849 -17.97 16.46 -58.99
C LEU A 849 -18.99 17.58 -58.68
N GLN A 850 -18.92 18.21 -57.51
CA GLN A 850 -19.75 19.36 -57.17
C GLN A 850 -19.45 20.58 -58.05
N GLU A 851 -18.18 20.84 -58.36
CA GLU A 851 -17.78 21.90 -59.31
C GLU A 851 -18.26 21.61 -60.73
N GLN A 852 -18.22 20.35 -61.18
CA GLN A 852 -18.78 19.92 -62.47
C GLN A 852 -20.30 20.09 -62.52
N CYS A 853 -21.04 19.69 -61.48
CA CYS A 853 -22.49 19.90 -61.39
C CYS A 853 -22.85 21.39 -61.43
N ALA A 854 -22.17 22.23 -60.63
CA ALA A 854 -22.39 23.68 -60.63
C ALA A 854 -22.04 24.33 -61.99
N ALA A 855 -21.07 23.78 -62.74
CA ALA A 855 -20.79 24.23 -64.10
C ALA A 855 -21.91 23.83 -65.09
N GLN A 856 -22.47 22.63 -64.97
CA GLN A 856 -23.62 22.18 -65.77
C GLN A 856 -24.89 22.99 -65.48
N GLU A 857 -25.15 23.33 -64.21
CA GLU A 857 -26.30 24.17 -63.82
C GLU A 857 -26.20 25.56 -64.44
N ARG A 858 -25.03 26.24 -64.34
CA ARG A 858 -24.80 27.53 -65.01
C ARG A 858 -25.00 27.46 -66.53
N LEU A 859 -24.60 26.35 -67.17
CA LEU A 859 -24.81 26.17 -68.61
C LEU A 859 -26.31 26.01 -68.94
N ARG A 860 -27.08 25.32 -68.09
CA ARG A 860 -28.55 25.21 -68.24
C ARG A 860 -29.24 26.55 -68.04
N GLU A 861 -28.83 27.34 -67.05
CA GLU A 861 -29.35 28.70 -66.84
C GLU A 861 -29.08 29.61 -68.05
N GLN A 862 -27.89 29.52 -68.65
CA GLN A 862 -27.55 30.25 -69.87
C GLN A 862 -28.39 29.80 -71.07
N LEU A 863 -28.65 28.49 -71.23
CA LEU A 863 -29.52 27.97 -72.28
C LEU A 863 -30.96 28.46 -72.11
N LEU A 864 -31.52 28.41 -70.89
CA LEU A 864 -32.86 28.91 -70.59
C LEU A 864 -33.00 30.41 -70.89
N LEU A 865 -31.98 31.22 -70.53
CA LEU A 865 -31.96 32.64 -70.85
C LEU A 865 -31.90 32.90 -72.37
N ASN A 866 -31.14 32.09 -73.11
CA ASN A 866 -31.08 32.17 -74.57
C ASN A 866 -32.42 31.77 -75.22
N GLU A 867 -33.11 30.76 -74.70
CA GLU A 867 -34.46 30.37 -75.13
C GLU A 867 -35.48 31.48 -74.91
N GLN A 868 -35.47 32.13 -73.74
CA GLN A 868 -36.32 33.31 -73.46
C GLN A 868 -36.04 34.48 -74.42
N GLN A 869 -34.76 34.72 -74.74
CA GLN A 869 -34.39 35.76 -75.73
C GLN A 869 -34.82 35.41 -77.15
N LEU A 870 -34.83 34.12 -77.52
CA LEU A 870 -35.36 33.67 -78.81
C LEU A 870 -36.87 33.80 -78.88
N GLN A 871 -37.61 33.38 -77.85
CA GLN A 871 -39.05 33.57 -77.75
C GLN A 871 -39.45 35.05 -77.86
N GLY A 872 -38.76 35.96 -77.15
CA GLY A 872 -38.99 37.40 -77.27
C GLY A 872 -38.70 37.96 -78.67
N ARG A 873 -37.75 37.38 -79.43
CA ARG A 873 -37.51 37.74 -80.84
C ARG A 873 -38.59 37.19 -81.77
N ASP A 874 -39.09 35.98 -81.52
CA ASP A 874 -40.17 35.37 -82.29
C ASP A 874 -41.50 36.13 -82.09
N GLU A 875 -41.79 36.61 -80.88
CA GLU A 875 -42.91 37.52 -80.60
C GLU A 875 -42.78 38.86 -81.34
N GLN A 876 -41.58 39.45 -81.35
CA GLN A 876 -41.30 40.67 -82.13
C GLN A 876 -41.50 40.43 -83.63
N MET A 877 -41.00 39.32 -84.17
CA MET A 877 -41.21 38.91 -85.55
C MET A 877 -42.68 38.64 -85.87
N ALA A 878 -43.44 38.04 -84.94
CA ALA A 878 -44.88 37.84 -85.09
C ALA A 878 -45.65 39.16 -85.13
N ASN A 879 -45.28 40.14 -84.29
CA ASN A 879 -45.89 41.47 -84.29
C ASN A 879 -45.54 42.28 -85.54
N LEU A 880 -44.28 42.24 -86.00
CA LEU A 880 -43.88 42.85 -87.28
C LEU A 880 -44.61 42.20 -88.46
N ASN A 881 -44.80 40.88 -88.45
CA ASN A 881 -45.58 40.17 -89.46
C ASN A 881 -47.08 40.51 -89.42
N ARG A 882 -47.67 40.79 -88.25
CA ARG A 882 -49.04 41.33 -88.15
C ARG A 882 -49.12 42.72 -88.78
N GLN A 883 -48.23 43.63 -88.40
CA GLN A 883 -48.18 44.98 -88.98
C GLN A 883 -47.99 44.96 -90.50
N LEU A 884 -47.15 44.06 -91.03
CA LEU A 884 -46.99 43.87 -92.47
C LEU A 884 -48.27 43.34 -93.15
N ARG A 885 -49.06 42.48 -92.50
CA ARG A 885 -50.37 42.03 -93.01
C ARG A 885 -51.39 43.16 -92.98
N ASP A 886 -51.45 43.93 -91.90
CA ASP A 886 -52.36 45.06 -91.75
C ASP A 886 -52.08 46.12 -92.84
N LEU A 887 -50.80 46.48 -93.04
CA LEU A 887 -50.35 47.35 -94.13
C LEU A 887 -50.62 46.76 -95.53
N GLN A 888 -50.56 45.43 -95.70
CA GLN A 888 -50.95 44.77 -96.95
C GLN A 888 -52.46 44.85 -97.21
N VAL A 889 -53.29 44.72 -96.16
CA VAL A 889 -54.74 44.89 -96.24
C VAL A 889 -55.09 46.35 -96.53
N GLU A 890 -54.47 47.32 -95.86
CA GLU A 890 -54.61 48.74 -96.21
C GLU A 890 -54.22 49.01 -97.67
N ARG A 891 -53.10 48.45 -98.14
CA ARG A 891 -52.69 48.58 -99.55
C ARG A 891 -53.67 47.93 -100.52
N GLN A 892 -54.33 46.83 -100.14
CA GLN A 892 -55.40 46.21 -100.94
C GLN A 892 -56.66 47.06 -100.94
N ASN A 893 -57.08 47.60 -99.81
CA ASN A 893 -58.23 48.50 -99.69
C ASN A 893 -58.01 49.78 -100.51
N LEU A 894 -56.84 50.41 -100.40
CA LEU A 894 -56.46 51.57 -101.22
C LEU A 894 -56.40 51.22 -102.71
N ALA A 895 -55.94 50.02 -103.08
CA ALA A 895 -55.97 49.56 -104.47
C ALA A 895 -57.41 49.34 -104.98
N GLN A 896 -58.34 48.88 -104.15
CA GLN A 896 -59.77 48.77 -104.47
C GLN A 896 -60.43 50.16 -104.57
N GLU A 897 -60.09 51.11 -103.70
CA GLU A 897 -60.54 52.50 -103.83
C GLU A 897 -60.04 53.12 -105.14
N VAL A 898 -58.79 52.89 -105.52
CA VAL A 898 -58.24 53.31 -106.83
C VAL A 898 -58.97 52.64 -108.01
N GLN A 899 -59.37 51.38 -107.88
CA GLN A 899 -60.22 50.71 -108.88
C GLN A 899 -61.67 51.23 -108.92
N SER A 900 -62.13 51.99 -107.91
CA SER A 900 -63.45 52.67 -107.93
C SER A 900 -63.44 54.02 -108.67
N ILE A 901 -62.26 54.57 -108.96
CA ILE A 901 -62.09 55.88 -109.61
C ILE A 901 -62.75 55.97 -111.01
N PRO A 902 -62.75 54.94 -111.89
CA PRO A 902 -63.39 55.04 -113.20
C PRO A 902 -64.89 55.38 -113.16
N GLY A 903 -65.61 54.92 -112.13
CA GLY A 903 -67.02 55.29 -111.93
C GLY A 903 -67.22 56.75 -111.50
N LYS A 904 -66.19 57.37 -110.92
CA LYS A 904 -66.14 58.82 -110.63
C LYS A 904 -65.68 59.62 -111.84
N ASP A 905 -64.81 59.07 -112.69
CA ASP A 905 -64.44 59.70 -113.96
C ASP A 905 -65.65 59.82 -114.91
N GLU A 906 -66.52 58.80 -115.01
CA GLU A 906 -67.80 58.94 -115.72
C GLU A 906 -68.71 60.02 -115.12
N GLN A 907 -68.74 60.18 -113.79
CA GLN A 907 -69.50 61.26 -113.15
C GLN A 907 -68.85 62.63 -113.41
N ILE A 908 -67.52 62.70 -113.44
CA ILE A 908 -66.76 63.90 -113.80
C ILE A 908 -67.04 64.26 -115.26
N ASP A 909 -67.07 63.32 -116.20
CA ASP A 909 -67.41 63.58 -117.61
C ASP A 909 -68.84 64.09 -117.76
N ARG A 910 -69.82 63.45 -117.10
CA ARG A 910 -71.22 63.93 -117.07
C ARG A 910 -71.33 65.34 -116.48
N LEU A 911 -70.59 65.63 -115.41
CA LEU A 911 -70.54 66.97 -114.79
C LEU A 911 -69.77 67.98 -115.63
N GLN A 912 -68.74 67.57 -116.37
CA GLN A 912 -68.01 68.42 -117.32
C GLN A 912 -68.88 68.74 -118.54
N GLN A 913 -69.68 67.79 -119.03
CA GLN A 913 -70.65 68.01 -120.11
C GLN A 913 -71.72 69.02 -119.67
N ARG A 914 -72.27 68.84 -118.46
CA ARG A 914 -73.22 69.77 -117.84
C ARG A 914 -72.61 71.15 -117.54
N LEU A 915 -71.33 71.20 -117.16
CA LEU A 915 -70.56 72.44 -117.04
C LEU A 915 -70.28 73.09 -118.41
N LYS A 916 -70.15 72.31 -119.49
CA LYS A 916 -69.96 72.83 -120.85
C LYS A 916 -71.24 73.50 -121.36
N GLU A 917 -72.39 72.90 -121.06
CA GLU A 917 -73.72 73.47 -121.31
C GLU A 917 -73.96 74.73 -120.46
N LEU A 918 -73.68 74.69 -119.15
CA LEU A 918 -73.82 75.85 -118.25
C LEU A 918 -72.78 76.96 -118.50
N ARG A 919 -71.63 76.66 -119.14
CA ARG A 919 -70.64 77.65 -119.60
C ARG A 919 -70.97 78.24 -120.98
N ALA A 920 -71.92 77.68 -121.72
CA ALA A 920 -72.40 78.25 -122.98
C ALA A 920 -73.40 79.40 -122.74
N THR A 921 -74.14 79.38 -121.63
CA THR A 921 -75.22 80.33 -121.33
C THR A 921 -74.80 81.53 -120.47
N LEU A 922 -73.60 81.51 -119.85
CA LEU A 922 -73.13 82.55 -118.91
C LEU A 922 -71.72 83.08 -119.26
N ARG A 923 -71.47 83.32 -120.55
CA ARG A 923 -70.23 83.99 -121.01
C ARG A 923 -70.40 85.52 -120.98
N GLY A 924 -70.28 86.12 -119.80
CA GLY A 924 -70.29 87.58 -119.61
C GLY A 924 -69.64 88.02 -118.30
N ASP A 925 -68.59 88.84 -118.42
CA ASP A 925 -67.91 89.65 -117.40
C ASP A 925 -67.12 89.03 -116.21
N LYS A 926 -65.83 89.43 -116.18
CA LYS A 926 -65.00 89.94 -115.05
C LYS A 926 -65.03 89.18 -113.69
N ALA A 927 -63.96 88.54 -113.19
CA ALA A 927 -62.55 88.95 -112.93
C ALA A 927 -62.27 89.48 -111.50
N VAL A 928 -61.51 88.68 -110.71
CA VAL A 928 -60.33 89.06 -109.87
C VAL A 928 -60.58 89.99 -108.64
N PRO A 929 -59.97 89.77 -107.44
CA PRO A 929 -58.66 89.14 -107.22
C PRO A 929 -58.54 88.01 -106.17
N ALA A 930 -57.49 87.22 -106.37
CA ALA A 930 -56.76 86.51 -105.30
C ALA A 930 -55.26 86.84 -105.45
N LYS A 931 -54.57 87.18 -104.35
CA LYS A 931 -53.10 87.30 -104.14
C LYS A 931 -52.84 87.97 -102.76
N THR A 932 -51.78 87.72 -101.98
CA THR A 932 -50.52 86.95 -102.17
C THR A 932 -49.88 86.58 -100.81
N THR A 933 -48.79 85.77 -100.86
CA THR A 933 -47.56 85.83 -100.00
C THR A 933 -47.63 85.41 -98.51
N SER A 934 -46.58 84.83 -97.88
CA SER A 934 -45.30 84.23 -98.37
C SER A 934 -44.46 83.61 -97.23
N ILE A 935 -43.97 82.36 -97.41
CA ILE A 935 -42.60 81.83 -97.14
C ILE A 935 -41.80 82.29 -95.88
N LYS A 936 -41.37 81.36 -95.00
CA LYS A 936 -39.96 80.92 -94.73
C LYS A 936 -39.88 79.93 -93.53
N GLU A 937 -39.31 78.72 -93.67
CA GLU A 937 -37.95 78.25 -93.28
C GLU A 937 -37.69 78.03 -91.76
N GLY A 938 -36.96 76.95 -91.40
CA GLY A 938 -36.51 76.61 -90.02
C GLY A 938 -35.18 77.28 -89.63
N PRO A 939 -34.32 76.76 -88.70
CA PRO A 939 -34.27 75.38 -88.13
C PRO A 939 -33.83 75.22 -86.62
N HIS A 940 -33.64 73.96 -86.19
CA HIS A 940 -32.68 73.44 -85.16
C HIS A 940 -32.91 73.51 -83.61
N GLN A 941 -32.92 72.31 -83.01
CA GLN A 941 -32.29 71.83 -81.74
C GLN A 941 -32.29 72.65 -80.42
N ALA A 942 -32.73 72.04 -79.30
CA ALA A 942 -31.83 71.45 -78.25
C ALA A 942 -32.43 71.28 -76.81
N ARG A 943 -32.09 70.13 -76.18
CA ARG A 943 -31.83 69.85 -74.73
C ARG A 943 -32.92 69.91 -73.64
N GLN A 944 -33.12 68.71 -73.04
CA GLN A 944 -33.01 68.36 -71.60
C GLN A 944 -33.76 69.18 -70.53
N ASN A 945 -34.67 68.51 -69.80
CA ASN A 945 -34.49 68.15 -68.37
C ASN A 945 -35.67 67.31 -67.85
N GLY A 946 -35.42 66.49 -66.83
CA GLY A 946 -36.44 65.64 -66.19
C GLY A 946 -35.85 64.82 -65.05
N ALA A 947 -35.75 65.45 -63.87
CA ALA A 947 -35.29 64.80 -62.65
C ALA A 947 -36.47 64.30 -61.79
N GLU A 948 -36.15 63.41 -60.85
CA GLU A 948 -36.92 63.01 -59.66
C GLU A 948 -37.26 64.23 -58.74
N PRO A 949 -37.87 64.13 -57.51
CA PRO A 949 -38.23 62.92 -56.73
C PRO A 949 -39.50 62.99 -55.83
N SER A 950 -39.71 61.91 -55.04
CA SER A 950 -40.31 61.92 -53.68
C SER A 950 -41.86 62.02 -53.57
N SER A 951 -42.54 61.63 -52.46
CA SER A 951 -42.14 61.02 -51.17
C SER A 951 -43.37 60.49 -50.38
N GLN A 952 -43.15 59.57 -49.40
CA GLN A 952 -44.04 59.17 -48.28
C GLN A 952 -45.38 58.45 -48.62
N GLY A 953 -45.93 57.55 -47.78
CA GLY A 953 -45.45 56.93 -46.54
C GLY A 953 -46.60 56.29 -45.72
N GLY A 954 -46.39 55.14 -45.06
CA GLY A 954 -47.42 54.51 -44.20
C GLY A 954 -47.13 53.05 -43.78
N GLN A 955 -46.80 52.84 -42.50
CA GLN A 955 -46.56 51.55 -41.83
C GLN A 955 -47.88 50.94 -41.24
N PRO A 956 -47.93 49.72 -40.62
CA PRO A 956 -46.86 48.80 -40.15
C PRO A 956 -47.09 47.32 -40.60
N LYS A 957 -46.52 46.21 -40.06
CA LYS A 957 -45.60 45.92 -38.92
C LYS A 957 -44.85 44.58 -39.11
N ILE A 958 -43.54 44.54 -38.78
CA ILE A 958 -42.68 43.47 -38.16
C ILE A 958 -43.11 41.99 -38.41
N SER A 959 -42.28 41.08 -38.95
CA SER A 959 -40.86 40.75 -38.68
C SER A 959 -40.31 39.80 -39.78
N LYS A 960 -39.00 39.52 -39.96
CA LYS A 960 -37.72 40.18 -39.60
C LYS A 960 -36.63 39.50 -40.48
N ASP A 961 -35.79 40.24 -41.20
CA ASP A 961 -34.80 39.68 -42.15
C ASP A 961 -33.32 39.94 -41.72
N GLY A 962 -32.39 39.09 -42.15
CA GLY A 962 -31.05 38.96 -41.54
C GLY A 962 -29.95 39.88 -42.08
N GLN A 963 -29.62 40.97 -41.35
CA GLN A 963 -28.42 41.79 -41.62
C GLN A 963 -27.09 41.05 -41.31
N GLN A 964 -26.07 41.27 -42.16
CA GLN A 964 -24.71 40.73 -41.98
C GLN A 964 -23.74 41.79 -41.42
N ASP A 965 -22.67 41.34 -40.75
CA ASP A 965 -21.59 42.16 -40.20
C ASP A 965 -20.30 42.05 -41.01
N ASP A 966 -19.57 43.17 -41.07
CA ASP A 966 -18.23 43.20 -41.65
C ASP A 966 -17.18 42.71 -40.63
N LEU A 967 -16.97 41.39 -40.63
CA LEU A 967 -16.08 40.70 -39.70
C LEU A 967 -14.61 41.16 -39.78
N LYS A 968 -14.22 41.87 -40.85
CA LYS A 968 -12.86 42.44 -41.02
C LYS A 968 -12.52 43.52 -39.98
N LYS A 969 -13.50 44.01 -39.22
CA LYS A 969 -13.31 44.98 -38.12
C LYS A 969 -12.77 44.37 -36.83
N ILE A 970 -12.71 43.04 -36.73
CA ILE A 970 -12.07 42.32 -35.62
C ILE A 970 -10.58 42.21 -35.92
N HIS A 971 -9.73 42.63 -34.98
CA HIS A 971 -8.28 42.56 -35.15
C HIS A 971 -7.82 41.10 -35.40
N GLY A 972 -7.02 40.89 -36.45
CA GLY A 972 -6.57 39.56 -36.89
C GLY A 972 -7.39 38.93 -38.03
N ILE A 973 -8.65 39.33 -38.23
CA ILE A 973 -9.50 38.79 -39.31
C ILE A 973 -9.24 39.53 -40.63
N GLY A 974 -8.29 39.03 -41.42
CA GLY A 974 -8.04 39.51 -42.79
C GLY A 974 -9.19 39.19 -43.77
N PRO A 975 -9.22 39.80 -44.97
CA PRO A 975 -10.32 39.64 -45.93
C PRO A 975 -10.62 38.19 -46.33
N ALA A 976 -9.59 37.34 -46.44
CA ALA A 976 -9.74 35.91 -46.76
C ALA A 976 -10.40 35.12 -45.62
N PHE A 977 -10.04 35.40 -44.36
CA PHE A 977 -10.69 34.78 -43.20
C PHE A 977 -12.12 35.28 -43.01
N ALA A 978 -12.40 36.57 -43.24
CA ALA A 978 -13.77 37.09 -43.20
C ALA A 978 -14.68 36.40 -44.24
N GLN A 979 -14.21 36.25 -45.49
CA GLN A 979 -14.94 35.50 -46.52
C GLN A 979 -15.15 34.03 -46.15
N THR A 980 -14.15 33.39 -45.55
CA THR A 980 -14.24 31.98 -45.13
C THR A 980 -15.22 31.83 -43.96
N LEU A 981 -15.21 32.74 -42.98
CA LEU A 981 -16.19 32.76 -41.89
C LEU A 981 -17.63 33.00 -42.38
N HIS A 982 -17.82 33.93 -43.33
CA HIS A 982 -19.11 34.16 -43.98
C HIS A 982 -19.64 32.93 -44.73
N LYS A 983 -18.75 32.14 -45.36
CA LYS A 983 -19.05 30.83 -45.98
C LYS A 983 -19.37 29.76 -44.93
N LEU A 984 -18.68 29.77 -43.79
CA LEU A 984 -18.96 28.91 -42.62
C LEU A 984 -20.24 29.33 -41.85
N GLY A 985 -21.04 30.24 -42.38
CA GLY A 985 -22.31 30.69 -41.77
C GLY A 985 -22.16 31.65 -40.60
N THR A 986 -20.91 31.97 -40.19
CA THR A 986 -20.64 33.02 -39.22
C THR A 986 -20.67 34.36 -39.96
N ARG A 987 -21.78 35.09 -39.85
CA ARG A 987 -22.05 36.33 -40.56
C ARG A 987 -22.27 37.53 -39.64
N THR A 988 -22.39 37.33 -38.33
CA THR A 988 -22.57 38.41 -37.36
C THR A 988 -21.54 38.37 -36.22
N PHE A 989 -21.21 39.53 -35.66
CA PHE A 989 -20.28 39.68 -34.54
C PHE A 989 -20.73 38.90 -33.30
N ILE A 990 -22.04 38.82 -33.05
CA ILE A 990 -22.63 38.05 -31.95
C ILE A 990 -22.33 36.55 -32.02
N GLN A 991 -22.14 35.99 -33.23
CA GLN A 991 -21.81 34.57 -33.38
C GLN A 991 -20.37 34.29 -32.94
N ILE A 992 -19.41 35.15 -33.33
CA ILE A 992 -18.01 35.06 -32.88
C ILE A 992 -17.91 35.33 -31.37
N ALA A 993 -18.64 36.34 -30.88
CA ALA A 993 -18.72 36.70 -29.47
C ALA A 993 -19.22 35.59 -28.53
N ARG A 994 -19.84 34.54 -29.09
CA ARG A 994 -20.44 33.40 -28.35
C ARG A 994 -19.72 32.07 -28.56
N TRP A 995 -18.61 32.04 -29.31
CA TRP A 995 -17.82 30.81 -29.48
C TRP A 995 -17.28 30.29 -28.15
N LYS A 996 -17.44 28.99 -27.92
CA LYS A 996 -16.78 28.28 -26.81
C LYS A 996 -15.39 27.78 -27.23
N PRO A 997 -14.52 27.33 -26.31
CA PRO A 997 -13.19 26.81 -26.66
C PRO A 997 -13.22 25.72 -27.73
N GLU A 998 -14.22 24.83 -27.69
CA GLU A 998 -14.42 23.77 -28.68
C GLU A 998 -14.84 24.30 -30.05
N ASP A 999 -15.51 25.46 -30.10
CA ASP A 999 -15.88 26.13 -31.34
C ASP A 999 -14.68 26.88 -31.94
N ILE A 1000 -13.82 27.48 -31.11
CA ILE A 1000 -12.56 28.08 -31.53
C ILE A 1000 -11.70 27.02 -32.23
N GLU A 1001 -11.55 25.83 -31.65
CA GLU A 1001 -10.75 24.74 -32.23
C GLU A 1001 -11.35 24.19 -33.53
N LYS A 1002 -12.68 24.06 -33.59
CA LYS A 1002 -13.38 23.67 -34.84
C LYS A 1002 -13.26 24.74 -35.93
N ILE A 1003 -13.28 26.02 -35.60
CA ILE A 1003 -13.17 27.11 -36.57
C ILE A 1003 -11.72 27.32 -37.00
N ALA A 1004 -10.76 27.28 -36.08
CA ALA A 1004 -9.33 27.35 -36.38
C ALA A 1004 -8.91 26.24 -37.37
N LYS A 1005 -9.33 25.01 -37.11
CA LYS A 1005 -9.14 23.85 -38.02
C LYS A 1005 -9.87 23.99 -39.37
N LYS A 1006 -10.88 24.86 -39.47
CA LYS A 1006 -11.57 25.20 -40.74
C LYS A 1006 -11.01 26.44 -41.44
N LEU A 1007 -10.10 27.15 -40.80
CA LEU A 1007 -9.35 28.30 -41.35
C LEU A 1007 -7.87 27.94 -41.59
N ASP A 1008 -7.51 26.64 -41.51
CA ASP A 1008 -6.13 26.12 -41.56
C ASP A 1008 -5.13 26.99 -40.78
N THR A 1009 -5.50 27.31 -39.53
CA THR A 1009 -4.77 28.21 -38.64
C THR A 1009 -4.76 27.64 -37.22
N ASP A 1010 -3.68 27.87 -36.46
CA ASP A 1010 -3.58 27.39 -35.08
C ASP A 1010 -4.70 27.95 -34.17
N PRO A 1011 -5.38 27.13 -33.35
CA PRO A 1011 -6.38 27.60 -32.38
C PRO A 1011 -5.85 28.67 -31.43
N ASP A 1012 -4.59 28.56 -31.05
CA ASP A 1012 -3.91 29.52 -30.18
C ASP A 1012 -3.70 30.88 -30.85
N ARG A 1013 -3.77 30.99 -32.18
CA ARG A 1013 -3.75 32.29 -32.85
C ARG A 1013 -5.05 33.06 -32.62
N ILE A 1014 -6.20 32.42 -32.76
CA ILE A 1014 -7.51 33.04 -32.48
C ILE A 1014 -7.62 33.46 -31.00
N LYS A 1015 -7.06 32.65 -30.08
CA LYS A 1015 -6.96 32.96 -28.65
C LYS A 1015 -5.98 34.13 -28.39
N ARG A 1016 -4.77 34.13 -28.97
CA ARG A 1016 -3.75 35.21 -28.82
C ARG A 1016 -4.20 36.56 -29.39
N GLU A 1017 -4.85 36.56 -30.56
CA GLU A 1017 -5.37 37.76 -31.22
C GLU A 1017 -6.74 38.22 -30.65
N LYS A 1018 -7.29 37.51 -29.65
CA LYS A 1018 -8.48 37.91 -28.85
C LYS A 1018 -9.76 38.17 -29.68
N TRP A 1019 -9.99 37.43 -30.77
CA TRP A 1019 -11.09 37.69 -31.71
C TRP A 1019 -12.48 37.77 -31.05
N ILE A 1020 -12.77 36.97 -30.02
CA ILE A 1020 -14.06 36.97 -29.30
C ILE A 1020 -14.29 38.29 -28.54
N ALA A 1021 -13.26 38.84 -27.90
CA ALA A 1021 -13.37 40.08 -27.15
C ALA A 1021 -13.59 41.28 -28.07
N ASP A 1022 -12.88 41.31 -29.20
CA ASP A 1022 -13.06 42.35 -30.23
C ASP A 1022 -14.41 42.19 -30.94
N ALA A 1023 -14.91 40.96 -31.15
CA ALA A 1023 -16.25 40.72 -31.67
C ALA A 1023 -17.36 41.26 -30.74
N LYS A 1024 -17.24 41.03 -29.42
CA LYS A 1024 -18.15 41.65 -28.43
C LYS A 1024 -18.14 43.17 -28.50
N LYS A 1025 -16.95 43.76 -28.66
CA LYS A 1025 -16.77 45.22 -28.80
C LYS A 1025 -17.38 45.76 -30.09
N GLN A 1026 -17.15 45.12 -31.25
CA GLN A 1026 -17.73 45.51 -32.53
C GLN A 1026 -19.27 45.33 -32.55
N HIS A 1027 -19.80 44.28 -31.90
CA HIS A 1027 -21.24 44.12 -31.71
C HIS A 1027 -21.84 45.29 -30.93
N TYR A 1028 -21.26 45.61 -29.76
CA TYR A 1028 -21.72 46.73 -28.93
C TYR A 1028 -21.66 48.06 -29.69
N GLN A 1029 -20.59 48.31 -30.46
CA GLN A 1029 -20.46 49.52 -31.28
C GLN A 1029 -21.48 49.63 -32.41
N LYS A 1030 -21.91 48.51 -33.02
CA LYS A 1030 -22.88 48.51 -34.13
C LYS A 1030 -24.34 48.46 -33.67
N TYR A 1031 -24.63 47.73 -32.61
CA TYR A 1031 -26.00 47.42 -32.17
C TYR A 1031 -26.39 48.04 -30.82
N GLY A 1032 -25.45 48.62 -30.05
CA GLY A 1032 -25.68 49.16 -28.71
C GLY A 1032 -25.90 48.11 -27.62
N GLU A 1033 -26.04 46.83 -27.99
CA GLU A 1033 -26.29 45.71 -27.09
C GLU A 1033 -24.97 45.08 -26.59
N ARG A 1034 -24.82 44.99 -25.26
CA ARG A 1034 -23.63 44.44 -24.59
C ARG A 1034 -23.83 42.93 -24.33
N LEU A 1035 -22.82 42.13 -24.67
CA LEU A 1035 -22.84 40.64 -24.73
C LEU A 1035 -21.90 39.97 -23.72
#